data_AF-A0A1N6YQ97-F1
#
_entry.id   AF-A0A1N6YQ97-F1
#
_cell.length_a   1.000
_cell.length_b   1.000
_cell.length_c   1.000
_cell.angle_alpha   90.00
_cell.angle_beta   90.00
_cell.angle_gamma   90.00
#
_symmetry.space_group_name_H-M   'P 1'
#
loop_
_entity.id
_entity.type
_entity.pdbx_description
1 polymer ?
#
loop_
_entity_poly.entity_id
_entity_poly.type
_entity_poly.pdbx_seq_one_letter_code
_entity_poly.pdbx_strand_id
1 'polypeptide(L)'
;MTVPDNSVLETEVLVGGSAMPNERPGAMEPQNLSKMPEGFPRRSTVANGVRSRASRRFFVVGGALLMSLFAIYEMGAVFSIGGITPLEYLVLVLFAVNFCWIALAFCSGIAGFLILLRKPRAKDLDATQLHTRTAILMPTYNESPDRVFSAVSVMAETLSQTGHGHAFDWFILSDTTDPDIALLEEQAFLVLRQETHKHSRVYYRRRRKNVARKAGNVADFCRRWGSRYDHLLVLDADSLMESSTITGLAQRMQADPDAGLIQTIPSLINGTTLMARLQQFAARIYGPVIGTGLGWWVQKEGNFWGHNAIIRTEAFMTAAGLPNLKGKPPFGGHIMSHDFVEAALIRRAGWSVVIAYDLPGSYEECPPSIIDLAVRDRRWCQGNLQHSRILPTKGLHWVSRLHLLTGIMAYLSSPFWLMLILTGLMLALQAHFIRPEYFTDQFSLFPTWPIMDSDRALRLFYITMGVLFGPKVFGVLLLLKDGEFARSVGGRIKAIFSVIFEVILSALIAPIMMFIHCGAVMSILMGRDSGWSPQRRDDGSMPWMTLLYRHRWHMLAGIMLGYAAILDSLTLLAWMSPALIGLWFAVPISAWTGSVKIGEVFKRAGILATPEERNPAVICLQAQEARTAYQGFIAEPWTLEQLLKDPTLMELHLAMVDKQPLRAAGTPIEAMEAILHVKVLEARCQQSALALLNRQEMAMVLANPQMLRNLQKLPEQFIEEDLVSFC
;
A
#
# COMPACT_ATOMS: atom_id res chain seq x y z
N MET A 1 -26.81 -13.93 -13.34
CA MET A 1 -26.56 -13.15 -14.58
C MET A 1 -26.90 -14.02 -15.78
N THR A 2 -27.50 -13.45 -16.81
CA THR A 2 -27.80 -14.11 -18.10
C THR A 2 -26.51 -14.32 -18.91
N VAL A 3 -26.52 -15.34 -19.78
CA VAL A 3 -25.48 -15.75 -20.75
C VAL A 3 -24.77 -14.54 -21.39
N PRO A 4 -23.44 -14.59 -21.65
CA PRO A 4 -22.73 -13.52 -22.35
C PRO A 4 -23.36 -13.26 -23.70
N ASP A 5 -24.08 -12.15 -23.81
CA ASP A 5 -24.64 -11.68 -25.06
C ASP A 5 -23.59 -10.76 -25.70
N ASN A 6 -22.87 -11.28 -26.69
CA ASN A 6 -21.86 -10.51 -27.42
C ASN A 6 -22.46 -9.32 -28.18
N SER A 7 -23.79 -9.20 -28.28
CA SER A 7 -24.46 -8.01 -28.83
C SER A 7 -24.15 -6.72 -28.08
N VAL A 8 -23.68 -6.81 -26.83
CA VAL A 8 -23.17 -5.67 -26.05
C VAL A 8 -21.98 -5.00 -26.77
N LEU A 9 -21.11 -5.78 -27.42
CA LEU A 9 -19.96 -5.23 -28.15
C LEU A 9 -20.32 -4.71 -29.55
N GLU A 10 -21.53 -4.97 -30.05
CA GLU A 10 -22.02 -4.49 -31.36
C GLU A 10 -22.55 -3.04 -31.31
N THR A 11 -22.41 -2.35 -30.17
CA THR A 11 -22.98 -1.02 -29.99
C THR A 11 -22.17 0.05 -30.72
N GLU A 12 -22.80 0.75 -31.66
CA GLU A 12 -22.13 1.74 -32.52
C GLU A 12 -21.85 3.10 -31.84
N VAL A 13 -22.49 3.39 -30.71
CA VAL A 13 -22.37 4.69 -30.01
C VAL A 13 -22.23 4.50 -28.51
N LEU A 14 -21.31 5.26 -27.90
CA LEU A 14 -21.13 5.26 -26.46
C LEU A 14 -22.40 5.77 -25.75
N VAL A 15 -22.97 4.95 -24.86
CA VAL A 15 -24.18 5.30 -24.10
C VAL A 15 -23.97 6.59 -23.27
N GLY A 16 -24.74 7.63 -23.60
CA GLY A 16 -24.63 8.96 -23.00
C GLY A 16 -23.61 9.89 -23.68
N GLY A 17 -23.01 9.48 -24.79
CA GLY A 17 -22.23 10.32 -25.72
C GLY A 17 -20.82 10.72 -25.29
N SER A 18 -20.44 10.57 -24.02
CA SER A 18 -19.07 10.87 -23.55
C SER A 18 -18.65 9.99 -22.37
N ALA A 19 -17.37 9.63 -22.34
CA ALA A 19 -16.79 8.84 -21.25
C ALA A 19 -16.61 9.62 -19.95
N MET A 20 -16.60 10.95 -20.00
CA MET A 20 -16.46 11.83 -18.83
C MET A 20 -17.58 12.88 -18.78
N PRO A 21 -18.00 13.34 -17.59
CA PRO A 21 -18.96 14.43 -17.47
C PRO A 21 -18.28 15.77 -17.83
N ASN A 22 -19.10 16.81 -17.99
CA ASN A 22 -18.58 18.17 -18.20
C ASN A 22 -17.70 18.61 -17.01
N GLU A 23 -16.53 19.16 -17.35
CA GLU A 23 -15.58 19.70 -16.40
C GLU A 23 -16.18 20.85 -15.58
N ARG A 24 -15.76 20.93 -14.32
CA ARG A 24 -15.98 22.07 -13.43
C ARG A 24 -14.65 22.35 -12.73
N PRO A 25 -13.77 23.16 -13.34
CA PRO A 25 -12.43 23.36 -12.83
C PRO A 25 -12.41 23.89 -11.40
N GLY A 26 -11.38 23.53 -10.64
CA GLY A 26 -11.15 24.01 -9.28
C GLY A 26 -9.66 24.12 -8.96
N ALA A 27 -9.32 25.02 -8.05
CA ALA A 27 -7.94 25.24 -7.64
C ALA A 27 -7.46 24.11 -6.71
N MET A 28 -6.25 23.61 -6.98
CA MET A 28 -5.53 22.67 -6.11
C MET A 28 -4.04 22.99 -6.18
N GLU A 29 -3.67 24.08 -5.49
CA GLU A 29 -2.34 24.68 -5.55
C GLU A 29 -1.32 23.89 -4.71
N PRO A 30 -0.09 23.69 -5.23
CA PRO A 30 0.99 23.08 -4.47
C PRO A 30 1.27 23.84 -3.15
N GLN A 31 1.33 23.10 -2.05
CA GLN A 31 1.54 23.66 -0.73
C GLN A 31 2.99 24.09 -0.53
N ASN A 32 3.18 25.22 0.15
CA ASN A 32 4.49 25.59 0.69
C ASN A 32 4.75 24.83 2.02
N LEU A 33 5.85 24.09 2.11
CA LEU A 33 6.19 23.34 3.33
C LEU A 33 6.85 24.23 4.42
N SER A 34 7.39 25.38 4.02
CA SER A 34 8.11 26.29 4.92
C SER A 34 7.25 27.35 5.59
N LYS A 35 6.01 27.54 5.11
CA LYS A 35 5.05 28.53 5.61
C LYS A 35 3.66 27.90 5.71
N MET A 36 2.86 28.36 6.66
CA MET A 36 1.47 27.98 6.76
C MET A 36 0.66 28.86 5.78
N PRO A 37 -0.23 28.28 4.95
CA PRO A 37 -1.13 29.06 4.11
C PRO A 37 -2.02 29.98 4.94
N GLU A 38 -2.39 31.13 4.37
CA GLU A 38 -3.35 32.05 4.97
C GLU A 38 -4.72 31.35 5.14
N GLY A 39 -5.41 31.65 6.25
CA GLY A 39 -6.67 31.00 6.60
C GLY A 39 -6.52 29.62 7.28
N PHE A 40 -5.31 29.07 7.38
CA PHE A 40 -5.04 27.86 8.16
C PHE A 40 -4.42 28.19 9.53
N PRO A 41 -4.74 27.43 10.59
CA PRO A 41 -5.73 26.35 10.61
C PRO A 41 -7.16 26.91 10.59
N ARG A 42 -8.08 26.22 9.92
CA ARG A 42 -9.50 26.57 9.93
C ARG A 42 -10.07 26.55 11.34
N ARG A 43 -11.10 27.37 11.58
CA ARG A 43 -11.92 27.26 12.78
C ARG A 43 -12.86 26.06 12.65
N SER A 44 -12.88 25.21 13.68
CA SER A 44 -13.81 24.06 13.76
C SER A 44 -15.26 24.55 13.70
N THR A 45 -16.09 23.91 12.88
CA THR A 45 -17.54 24.14 12.82
C THR A 45 -18.22 23.67 14.11
N VAL A 46 -17.81 22.50 14.62
CA VAL A 46 -18.30 21.93 15.87
C VAL A 46 -17.37 22.33 17.00
N ALA A 47 -17.92 22.78 18.14
CA ALA A 47 -17.11 23.11 19.31
C ALA A 47 -16.27 21.89 19.74
N ASN A 48 -14.93 22.06 19.76
CA ASN A 48 -13.96 20.99 20.01
C ASN A 48 -14.02 19.80 19.01
N GLY A 49 -14.63 19.95 17.84
CA GLY A 49 -14.81 18.88 16.84
C GLY A 49 -13.49 18.26 16.34
N VAL A 50 -12.41 19.04 16.38
CA VAL A 50 -11.05 18.64 15.94
C VAL A 50 -10.07 18.39 17.10
N ARG A 51 -10.54 18.39 18.35
CA ARG A 51 -9.68 18.15 19.52
C ARG A 51 -9.73 16.69 19.97
N SER A 52 -8.55 16.11 20.13
CA SER A 52 -8.36 14.78 20.72
C SER A 52 -8.12 14.86 22.23
N ARG A 53 -8.51 13.81 22.95
CA ARG A 53 -8.42 13.69 24.41
C ARG A 53 -6.97 13.42 24.82
N ALA A 54 -6.42 14.30 25.65
CA ALA A 54 -5.05 14.17 26.15
C ALA A 54 -4.81 12.88 26.96
N SER A 55 -5.80 12.41 27.72
CA SER A 55 -5.68 11.19 28.54
C SER A 55 -5.35 9.94 27.73
N ARG A 56 -5.92 9.80 26.53
CA ARG A 56 -5.65 8.65 25.64
C ARG A 56 -4.22 8.68 25.11
N ARG A 57 -3.73 9.87 24.78
CA ARG A 57 -2.35 10.10 24.33
C ARG A 57 -1.35 9.84 25.47
N PHE A 58 -1.65 10.32 26.67
CA PHE A 58 -0.82 10.09 27.84
C PHE A 58 -0.73 8.59 28.18
N PHE A 59 -1.84 7.86 28.08
CA PHE A 59 -1.83 6.41 28.27
C PHE A 59 -0.88 5.70 27.30
N VAL A 60 -0.97 5.98 26.00
CA VAL A 60 -0.15 5.27 24.99
C VAL A 60 1.28 5.80 24.95
N VAL A 61 1.48 7.10 24.74
CA VAL A 61 2.81 7.70 24.56
C VAL A 61 3.54 7.80 25.90
N GLY A 62 2.84 8.21 26.97
CA GLY A 62 3.42 8.26 28.31
C GLY A 62 3.74 6.87 28.85
N GLY A 63 2.85 5.89 28.64
CA GLY A 63 3.11 4.49 28.98
C GLY A 63 4.33 3.93 28.25
N ALA A 64 4.42 4.15 26.94
CA ALA A 64 5.57 3.72 26.14
C ALA A 64 6.87 4.39 26.62
N LEU A 65 6.84 5.68 26.92
CA LEU A 65 7.99 6.41 27.44
C LEU A 65 8.45 5.84 28.78
N LEU A 66 7.53 5.62 29.74
CA LEU A 66 7.85 5.05 31.05
C LEU A 66 8.46 3.65 30.94
N MET A 67 7.86 2.79 30.11
CA MET A 67 8.40 1.44 29.85
C MET A 67 9.79 1.50 29.22
N SER A 68 10.01 2.44 28.31
CA SER A 68 11.30 2.60 27.64
C SER A 68 12.36 3.13 28.59
N LEU A 69 12.05 4.13 29.40
CA LEU A 69 12.95 4.65 30.43
C LEU A 69 13.36 3.55 31.41
N PHE A 70 12.40 2.73 31.84
CA PHE A 70 12.67 1.58 32.70
C PHE A 70 13.58 0.54 32.02
N ALA A 71 13.28 0.14 30.78
CA ALA A 71 14.07 -0.83 30.05
C ALA A 71 15.50 -0.33 29.74
N ILE A 72 15.64 0.95 29.38
CA ILE A 72 16.94 1.59 29.14
C ILE A 72 17.74 1.66 30.44
N TYR A 73 17.10 1.98 31.56
CA TYR A 73 17.74 1.97 32.87
C TYR A 73 18.24 0.56 33.24
N GLU A 74 17.41 -0.47 33.10
CA GLU A 74 17.82 -1.85 33.38
C GLU A 74 18.95 -2.30 32.44
N MET A 75 18.91 -1.94 31.16
CA MET A 75 19.98 -2.22 30.20
C MET A 75 21.29 -1.53 30.59
N GLY A 76 21.23 -0.26 31.01
CA GLY A 76 22.39 0.47 31.51
C GLY A 76 22.95 -0.15 32.80
N ALA A 77 22.07 -0.63 33.68
CA ALA A 77 22.47 -1.30 34.92
C ALA A 77 23.23 -2.62 34.66
N VAL A 78 22.88 -3.37 33.60
CA VAL A 78 23.62 -4.58 33.17
C VAL A 78 25.09 -4.26 32.87
N PHE A 79 25.38 -3.09 32.28
CA PHE A 79 26.74 -2.67 31.92
C PHE A 79 27.47 -1.90 33.05
N SER A 80 26.75 -1.42 34.06
CA SER A 80 27.29 -0.50 35.08
C SER A 80 28.31 -1.10 36.06
N ILE A 81 28.48 -2.44 36.07
CA ILE A 81 29.30 -3.16 37.04
C ILE A 81 30.80 -3.00 36.76
N GLY A 82 31.20 -2.69 35.52
CA GLY A 82 32.61 -2.53 35.10
C GLY A 82 32.96 -1.18 34.46
N GLY A 83 32.01 -0.23 34.40
CA GLY A 83 32.10 0.98 33.57
C GLY A 83 31.66 0.71 32.12
N ILE A 84 31.07 1.71 31.46
CA ILE A 84 30.47 1.52 30.12
C ILE A 84 31.54 1.71 29.04
N THR A 85 31.85 0.66 28.29
CA THR A 85 32.69 0.72 27.10
C THR A 85 31.97 1.41 25.93
N PRO A 86 32.69 1.94 24.92
CA PRO A 86 32.04 2.52 23.73
C PRO A 86 31.12 1.54 23.00
N LEU A 87 31.44 0.25 23.02
CA LEU A 87 30.67 -0.79 22.36
C LEU A 87 29.37 -1.09 23.13
N GLU A 88 29.41 -1.14 24.46
CA GLU A 88 28.22 -1.26 25.32
C GLU A 88 27.32 -0.02 25.23
N TYR A 89 27.91 1.17 25.14
CA TYR A 89 27.14 2.40 24.91
C TYR A 89 26.40 2.36 23.56
N LEU A 90 27.06 1.87 22.50
CA LEU A 90 26.42 1.68 21.20
C LEU A 90 25.25 0.69 21.29
N VAL A 91 25.42 -0.43 22.00
CA VAL A 91 24.32 -1.37 22.28
C VAL A 91 23.18 -0.69 23.03
N LEU A 92 23.47 0.09 24.07
CA LEU A 92 22.47 0.81 24.85
C LEU A 92 21.65 1.77 23.99
N VAL A 93 22.30 2.53 23.10
CA VAL A 93 21.62 3.45 22.18
C VAL A 93 20.76 2.70 21.17
N LEU A 94 21.29 1.64 20.55
CA LEU A 94 20.53 0.82 19.58
C LEU A 94 19.35 0.11 20.25
N PHE A 95 19.54 -0.41 21.46
CA PHE A 95 18.49 -0.99 22.28
C PHE A 95 17.42 0.05 22.61
N ALA A 96 17.81 1.24 23.06
CA ALA A 96 16.88 2.32 23.39
C ALA A 96 15.98 2.68 22.20
N VAL A 97 16.57 2.87 21.01
CA VAL A 97 15.83 3.21 19.79
C VAL A 97 14.84 2.10 19.42
N ASN A 98 15.28 0.84 19.41
CA ASN A 98 14.42 -0.29 19.06
C ASN A 98 13.32 -0.52 20.11
N PHE A 99 13.65 -0.45 21.40
CA PHE A 99 12.72 -0.70 22.50
C PHE A 99 11.62 0.37 22.56
N CYS A 100 11.97 1.65 22.38
CA CYS A 100 10.98 2.75 22.33
C CYS A 100 9.89 2.47 21.29
N TRP A 101 10.28 1.92 20.15
CA TRP A 101 9.38 1.68 19.04
C TRP A 101 8.40 0.53 19.31
N ILE A 102 8.90 -0.60 19.83
CA ILE A 102 8.04 -1.73 20.20
C ILE A 102 7.16 -1.41 21.40
N ALA A 103 7.63 -0.59 22.35
CA ALA A 103 6.85 -0.16 23.51
C ALA A 103 5.64 0.69 23.10
N LEU A 104 5.79 1.56 22.10
CA LEU A 104 4.69 2.35 21.54
C LEU A 104 3.61 1.45 20.92
N ALA A 105 4.04 0.49 20.09
CA ALA A 105 3.13 -0.48 19.47
C ALA A 105 2.41 -1.34 20.53
N PHE A 106 3.13 -1.78 21.57
CA PHE A 106 2.58 -2.55 22.67
C PHE A 106 1.52 -1.78 23.47
N CYS A 107 1.81 -0.53 23.87
CA CYS A 107 0.86 0.30 24.60
C CYS A 107 -0.40 0.63 23.76
N SER A 108 -0.22 0.88 22.47
CA SER A 108 -1.34 1.02 21.53
C SER A 108 -2.14 -0.29 21.43
N GLY A 109 -1.46 -1.44 21.37
CA GLY A 109 -2.08 -2.76 21.35
C GLY A 109 -2.89 -3.07 22.61
N ILE A 110 -2.43 -2.66 23.80
CA ILE A 110 -3.23 -2.76 25.05
C ILE A 110 -4.54 -1.99 24.89
N ALA A 111 -4.49 -0.75 24.40
CA ALA A 111 -5.71 0.04 24.21
C ALA A 111 -6.67 -0.65 23.22
N GLY A 112 -6.15 -1.15 22.09
CA GLY A 112 -6.94 -1.89 21.11
C GLY A 112 -7.58 -3.15 21.69
N PHE A 113 -6.82 -3.94 22.43
CA PHE A 113 -7.29 -5.14 23.12
C PHE A 113 -8.44 -4.83 24.09
N LEU A 114 -8.26 -3.82 24.96
CA LEU A 114 -9.27 -3.42 25.95
C LEU A 114 -10.54 -2.86 25.31
N ILE A 115 -10.45 -2.24 24.13
CA ILE A 115 -11.63 -1.76 23.39
C ILE A 115 -12.35 -2.94 22.73
N LEU A 116 -11.63 -3.84 22.06
CA LEU A 116 -12.23 -5.00 21.40
C LEU A 116 -12.89 -5.96 22.40
N LEU A 117 -12.37 -6.07 23.63
CA LEU A 117 -13.02 -6.82 24.71
C LEU A 117 -14.43 -6.30 25.05
N ARG A 118 -14.71 -5.02 24.80
CA ARG A 118 -16.01 -4.39 25.02
C ARG A 118 -16.96 -4.53 23.82
N LYS A 119 -16.52 -5.13 22.70
CA LYS A 119 -17.27 -5.28 21.45
C LYS A 119 -17.90 -3.95 21.01
N PRO A 120 -17.10 -2.95 20.59
CA PRO A 120 -17.63 -1.66 20.18
C PRO A 120 -18.61 -1.86 19.02
N ARG A 121 -19.81 -1.29 19.14
CA ARG A 121 -20.76 -1.27 18.03
C ARG A 121 -20.37 -0.15 17.07
N ALA A 122 -20.51 -0.42 15.77
CA ALA A 122 -20.47 0.62 14.78
C ALA A 122 -21.52 1.69 15.13
N LYS A 123 -21.22 2.96 14.85
CA LYS A 123 -22.26 3.99 14.92
C LYS A 123 -23.33 3.67 13.89
N ASP A 124 -24.53 3.41 14.37
CA ASP A 124 -25.71 3.24 13.53
C ASP A 124 -26.08 4.61 12.94
N LEU A 125 -25.85 4.74 11.64
CA LEU A 125 -26.22 5.92 10.86
C LEU A 125 -27.14 5.51 9.70
N ASP A 126 -27.67 4.28 9.71
CA ASP A 126 -28.37 3.68 8.55
C ASP A 126 -29.61 4.50 8.17
N ALA A 127 -30.24 5.17 9.14
CA ALA A 127 -31.37 6.08 8.91
C ALA A 127 -30.99 7.43 8.29
N THR A 128 -29.70 7.76 8.14
CA THR A 128 -29.24 9.06 7.65
C THR A 128 -29.28 9.10 6.13
N GLN A 129 -30.21 9.87 5.58
CA GLN A 129 -30.29 10.10 4.13
C GLN A 129 -29.09 10.91 3.62
N LEU A 130 -28.56 10.48 2.47
CA LEU A 130 -27.44 11.15 1.79
C LEU A 130 -27.96 12.23 0.84
N HIS A 131 -27.50 13.46 1.07
CA HIS A 131 -27.79 14.61 0.21
C HIS A 131 -26.53 15.16 -0.47
N THR A 132 -25.35 14.79 0.02
CA THR A 132 -24.06 15.11 -0.60
C THR A 132 -23.71 14.16 -1.75
N ARG A 133 -22.88 14.61 -2.68
CA ARG A 133 -22.38 13.81 -3.80
C ARG A 133 -20.95 13.32 -3.56
N THR A 134 -20.73 12.03 -3.81
CA THR A 134 -19.42 11.36 -3.66
C THR A 134 -18.94 10.84 -5.01
N ALA A 135 -17.72 11.21 -5.40
CA ALA A 135 -17.03 10.58 -6.54
C ALA A 135 -16.21 9.39 -6.04
N ILE A 136 -16.51 8.19 -6.51
CA ILE A 136 -15.72 6.99 -6.24
C ILE A 136 -14.65 6.87 -7.33
N LEU A 137 -13.39 6.99 -6.92
CA LEU A 137 -12.24 7.01 -7.82
C LEU A 137 -11.54 5.65 -7.78
N MET A 138 -11.38 5.03 -8.95
CA MET A 138 -10.64 3.79 -9.17
C MET A 138 -9.44 4.08 -10.08
N PRO A 139 -8.29 4.52 -9.53
CA PRO A 139 -7.07 4.65 -10.30
C PRO A 139 -6.58 3.28 -10.79
N THR A 140 -6.22 3.19 -12.06
CA THR A 140 -5.64 2.01 -12.70
C THR A 140 -4.37 2.39 -13.48
N TYR A 141 -3.48 1.45 -13.70
CA TYR A 141 -2.22 1.61 -14.43
C TYR A 141 -1.99 0.48 -15.44
N ASN A 142 -1.69 -0.75 -15.07
CA ASN A 142 -1.55 -1.85 -16.06
C ASN A 142 -2.13 -3.14 -15.45
N GLU A 143 -3.07 -2.98 -14.51
CA GLU A 143 -3.82 -4.06 -13.91
C GLU A 143 -4.74 -4.69 -14.95
N SER A 144 -5.12 -5.97 -14.75
CA SER A 144 -5.94 -6.64 -15.75
C SER A 144 -7.36 -6.04 -15.77
N PRO A 145 -7.87 -5.64 -16.95
CA PRO A 145 -9.18 -4.98 -17.03
C PRO A 145 -10.34 -5.87 -16.56
N ASP A 146 -10.27 -7.19 -16.77
CA ASP A 146 -11.31 -8.12 -16.28
C ASP A 146 -11.52 -7.99 -14.78
N ARG A 147 -10.46 -7.75 -14.01
CA ARG A 147 -10.50 -7.63 -12.56
C ARG A 147 -11.04 -6.28 -12.11
N VAL A 148 -10.55 -5.19 -12.69
CA VAL A 148 -10.93 -3.83 -12.27
C VAL A 148 -12.38 -3.54 -12.62
N PHE A 149 -12.80 -3.86 -13.85
CA PHE A 149 -14.13 -3.50 -14.34
C PHE A 149 -15.22 -4.40 -13.74
N SER A 150 -14.95 -5.70 -13.53
CA SER A 150 -15.90 -6.57 -12.81
C SER A 150 -16.11 -6.14 -11.35
N ALA A 151 -15.05 -5.75 -10.65
CA ALA A 151 -15.17 -5.22 -9.29
C ALA A 151 -16.00 -3.93 -9.23
N VAL A 152 -15.77 -3.00 -10.16
CA VAL A 152 -16.58 -1.78 -10.27
C VAL A 152 -18.03 -2.10 -10.64
N SER A 153 -18.28 -3.03 -11.58
CA SER A 153 -19.64 -3.46 -11.96
C SER A 153 -20.44 -3.92 -10.75
N VAL A 154 -19.89 -4.87 -9.98
CA VAL A 154 -20.54 -5.45 -8.80
C VAL A 154 -20.74 -4.42 -7.69
N MET A 155 -19.73 -3.59 -7.40
CA MET A 155 -19.89 -2.53 -6.39
C MET A 155 -20.92 -1.49 -6.82
N ALA A 156 -20.96 -1.11 -8.09
CA ALA A 156 -21.91 -0.14 -8.62
C ALA A 156 -23.34 -0.68 -8.64
N GLU A 157 -23.53 -1.95 -8.98
CA GLU A 157 -24.83 -2.64 -8.95
C GLU A 157 -25.36 -2.74 -7.52
N THR A 158 -24.58 -3.32 -6.61
CA THR A 158 -25.00 -3.51 -5.21
C THR A 158 -25.27 -2.17 -4.50
N LEU A 159 -24.51 -1.12 -4.82
CA LEU A 159 -24.72 0.20 -4.22
C LEU A 159 -26.02 0.84 -4.72
N SER A 160 -26.38 0.63 -5.98
CA SER A 160 -27.64 1.15 -6.54
C SER A 160 -28.88 0.55 -5.84
N GLN A 161 -28.77 -0.68 -5.33
CA GLN A 161 -29.85 -1.39 -4.63
C GLN A 161 -30.09 -0.86 -3.19
N THR A 162 -29.19 -0.05 -2.64
CA THR A 162 -29.30 0.49 -1.27
C THR A 162 -30.29 1.65 -1.14
N GLY A 163 -30.81 2.19 -2.25
CA GLY A 163 -31.61 3.42 -2.26
C GLY A 163 -30.78 4.72 -2.12
N HIS A 164 -29.46 4.61 -1.99
CA HIS A 164 -28.53 5.76 -1.95
C HIS A 164 -27.69 5.93 -3.22
N GLY A 165 -27.92 5.13 -4.26
CA GLY A 165 -27.13 5.15 -5.49
C GLY A 165 -27.04 6.53 -6.16
N HIS A 166 -28.04 7.40 -5.99
CA HIS A 166 -28.05 8.76 -6.53
C HIS A 166 -26.91 9.65 -6.01
N ALA A 167 -26.39 9.33 -4.82
CA ALA A 167 -25.33 10.07 -4.15
C ALA A 167 -23.92 9.76 -4.71
N PHE A 168 -23.78 8.74 -5.57
CA PHE A 168 -22.48 8.24 -6.01
C PHE A 168 -22.33 8.24 -7.53
N ASP A 169 -21.14 8.63 -7.98
CA ASP A 169 -20.67 8.43 -9.36
C ASP A 169 -19.32 7.72 -9.33
N TRP A 170 -19.07 6.86 -10.30
CA TRP A 170 -17.86 6.05 -10.42
C TRP A 170 -16.93 6.61 -11.49
N PHE A 171 -15.63 6.60 -11.21
CA PHE A 171 -14.60 7.11 -12.11
C PHE A 171 -13.43 6.14 -12.17
N ILE A 172 -13.24 5.51 -13.32
CA ILE A 172 -12.04 4.72 -13.62
C ILE A 172 -11.00 5.68 -14.20
N LEU A 173 -9.92 5.89 -13.46
CA LEU A 173 -8.87 6.85 -13.78
C LEU A 173 -7.60 6.10 -14.22
N SER A 174 -7.43 5.92 -15.52
CA SER A 174 -6.36 5.13 -16.11
C SER A 174 -5.08 5.95 -16.36
N ASP A 175 -3.95 5.38 -15.92
CA ASP A 175 -2.58 5.76 -16.28
C ASP A 175 -1.95 4.71 -17.21
N THR A 176 -2.76 3.94 -17.95
CA THR A 176 -2.27 2.80 -18.72
C THR A 176 -1.29 3.16 -19.82
N THR A 177 -0.13 2.49 -19.79
CA THR A 177 0.98 2.72 -20.72
C THR A 177 1.12 1.63 -21.76
N ASP A 178 0.59 0.43 -21.48
CA ASP A 178 0.57 -0.65 -22.47
C ASP A 178 -0.60 -0.42 -23.43
N PRO A 179 -0.36 -0.24 -24.75
CA PRO A 179 -1.42 0.04 -25.71
C PRO A 179 -2.46 -1.08 -25.79
N ASP A 180 -2.07 -2.34 -25.60
CA ASP A 180 -2.97 -3.49 -25.72
C ASP A 180 -3.91 -3.56 -24.50
N ILE A 181 -3.37 -3.29 -23.31
CA ILE A 181 -4.17 -3.17 -22.08
C ILE A 181 -5.13 -1.99 -22.18
N ALA A 182 -4.70 -0.86 -22.76
CA ALA A 182 -5.56 0.31 -22.87
C ALA A 182 -6.79 0.08 -23.77
N LEU A 183 -6.64 -0.66 -24.86
CA LEU A 183 -7.77 -1.05 -25.72
C LEU A 183 -8.69 -2.05 -25.01
N LEU A 184 -8.12 -2.99 -24.24
CA LEU A 184 -8.90 -3.89 -23.37
C LEU A 184 -9.70 -3.12 -22.30
N GLU A 185 -9.13 -2.05 -21.72
CA GLU A 185 -9.86 -1.18 -20.78
C GLU A 185 -11.06 -0.49 -21.45
N GLU A 186 -10.90 -0.03 -22.69
CA GLU A 186 -11.99 0.61 -23.46
C GLU A 186 -13.11 -0.38 -23.80
N GLN A 187 -12.75 -1.60 -24.20
CA GLN A 187 -13.71 -2.69 -24.44
C GLN A 187 -14.46 -3.07 -23.15
N ALA A 188 -13.74 -3.24 -22.04
CA ALA A 188 -14.35 -3.52 -20.73
C ALA A 188 -15.24 -2.36 -20.25
N PHE A 189 -14.87 -1.11 -20.56
CA PHE A 189 -15.67 0.06 -20.24
C PHE A 189 -17.00 0.09 -21.00
N LEU A 190 -17.02 -0.29 -22.28
CA LEU A 190 -18.28 -0.36 -23.04
C LEU A 190 -19.26 -1.34 -22.39
N VAL A 191 -18.79 -2.53 -22.03
CA VAL A 191 -19.60 -3.54 -21.33
C VAL A 191 -20.14 -2.96 -20.02
N LEU A 192 -19.24 -2.43 -19.18
CA LEU A 192 -19.62 -1.86 -17.88
C LEU A 192 -20.64 -0.73 -18.02
N ARG A 193 -20.47 0.16 -19.01
CA ARG A 193 -21.37 1.28 -19.26
C ARG A 193 -22.75 0.78 -19.67
N GLN A 194 -22.83 -0.27 -20.49
CA GLN A 194 -24.11 -0.86 -20.89
C GLN A 194 -24.79 -1.65 -19.78
N GLU A 195 -24.04 -2.34 -18.92
CA GLU A 195 -24.61 -3.00 -17.75
C GLU A 195 -25.22 -1.98 -16.77
N THR A 196 -24.52 -0.86 -16.56
CA THR A 196 -24.81 0.05 -15.44
C THR A 196 -25.64 1.29 -15.79
N HIS A 197 -25.77 1.69 -17.06
CA HIS A 197 -26.36 2.98 -17.47
C HIS A 197 -27.76 3.28 -16.90
N LYS A 198 -28.54 2.25 -16.55
CA LYS A 198 -29.91 2.40 -16.02
C LYS A 198 -29.94 2.79 -14.54
N HIS A 199 -28.88 2.50 -13.79
CA HIS A 199 -28.89 2.60 -12.32
C HIS A 199 -27.66 3.28 -11.72
N SER A 200 -26.52 3.32 -12.43
CA SER A 200 -25.27 3.90 -11.93
C SER A 200 -24.56 4.73 -13.02
N ARG A 201 -23.92 5.83 -12.59
CA ARG A 201 -23.11 6.68 -13.48
C ARG A 201 -21.65 6.26 -13.39
N VAL A 202 -21.13 5.64 -14.44
CA VAL A 202 -19.75 5.14 -14.50
C VAL A 202 -18.96 5.81 -15.61
N TYR A 203 -17.88 6.50 -15.26
CA TYR A 203 -17.05 7.28 -16.17
C TYR A 203 -15.65 6.66 -16.28
N TYR A 204 -15.00 6.89 -17.42
CA TYR A 204 -13.66 6.39 -17.71
C TYR A 204 -12.81 7.48 -18.34
N ARG A 205 -11.54 7.51 -17.94
CA ARG A 205 -10.53 8.39 -18.54
C ARG A 205 -9.15 7.79 -18.44
N ARG A 206 -8.45 7.69 -19.56
CA ARG A 206 -7.01 7.44 -19.61
C ARG A 206 -6.23 8.74 -19.83
N ARG A 207 -5.24 9.02 -18.97
CA ARG A 207 -4.38 10.19 -19.15
C ARG A 207 -3.41 9.97 -20.29
N ARG A 208 -3.24 11.00 -21.13
CA ARG A 208 -2.21 11.03 -22.17
C ARG A 208 -0.79 11.09 -21.58
N LYS A 209 -0.62 11.82 -20.48
CA LYS A 209 0.67 12.02 -19.82
C LYS A 209 0.57 11.79 -18.33
N ASN A 210 1.28 10.77 -17.87
CA ASN A 210 1.24 10.32 -16.47
C ASN A 210 2.22 11.12 -15.61
N VAL A 211 1.83 12.34 -15.23
CA VAL A 211 2.59 13.11 -14.24
C VAL A 211 2.22 12.65 -12.83
N ALA A 212 3.24 12.42 -11.98
CA ALA A 212 3.09 12.07 -10.57
C ALA A 212 2.22 10.82 -10.26
N ARG A 213 2.07 9.87 -11.21
CA ARG A 213 1.40 8.56 -11.01
C ARG A 213 0.00 8.72 -10.39
N LYS A 214 -0.39 7.81 -9.47
CA LYS A 214 -1.68 7.83 -8.74
C LYS A 214 -2.01 9.19 -8.13
N ALA A 215 -1.10 9.80 -7.36
CA ALA A 215 -1.32 11.12 -6.76
C ALA A 215 -1.64 12.20 -7.81
N GLY A 216 -0.89 12.21 -8.91
CA GLY A 216 -1.15 13.14 -10.01
C GLY A 216 -2.44 12.84 -10.76
N ASN A 217 -2.84 11.57 -10.86
CA ASN A 217 -4.07 11.14 -11.52
C ASN A 217 -5.31 11.64 -10.75
N VAL A 218 -5.29 11.46 -9.42
CA VAL A 218 -6.31 11.99 -8.50
C VAL A 218 -6.29 13.52 -8.45
N ALA A 219 -5.10 14.14 -8.40
CA ALA A 219 -5.00 15.61 -8.41
C ALA A 219 -5.52 16.22 -9.72
N ASP A 220 -5.27 15.58 -10.87
CA ASP A 220 -5.83 16.00 -12.15
C ASP A 220 -7.36 15.88 -12.17
N PHE A 221 -7.91 14.79 -11.64
CA PHE A 221 -9.36 14.66 -11.44
C PHE A 221 -9.92 15.79 -10.58
N CYS A 222 -9.27 16.09 -9.45
CA CYS A 222 -9.69 17.15 -8.54
C CYS A 222 -9.71 18.52 -9.24
N ARG A 223 -8.68 18.84 -10.03
CA ARG A 223 -8.58 20.11 -10.76
C ARG A 223 -9.64 20.29 -11.84
N ARG A 224 -10.08 19.22 -12.50
CA ARG A 224 -10.99 19.28 -13.65
C ARG A 224 -12.45 18.98 -13.30
N TRP A 225 -12.73 18.08 -12.36
CA TRP A 225 -14.09 17.68 -11.98
C TRP A 225 -14.36 17.71 -10.48
N GLY A 226 -13.34 17.84 -9.62
CA GLY A 226 -13.48 17.77 -8.16
C GLY A 226 -14.57 18.68 -7.61
N SER A 227 -14.66 19.92 -8.09
CA SER A 227 -15.67 20.91 -7.69
C SER A 227 -17.14 20.52 -7.92
N ARG A 228 -17.42 19.36 -8.54
CA ARG A 228 -18.78 18.79 -8.71
C ARG A 228 -19.22 17.87 -7.56
N TYR A 229 -18.30 17.51 -6.66
CA TYR A 229 -18.49 16.50 -5.63
C TYR A 229 -18.07 17.04 -4.27
N ASP A 230 -18.88 16.75 -3.26
CA ASP A 230 -18.59 17.12 -1.87
C ASP A 230 -17.48 16.22 -1.29
N HIS A 231 -17.47 14.96 -1.72
CA HIS A 231 -16.56 13.94 -1.22
C HIS A 231 -15.92 13.11 -2.35
N LEU A 232 -14.76 12.55 -2.06
CA LEU A 232 -14.05 11.59 -2.88
C LEU A 232 -13.92 10.29 -2.08
N LEU A 233 -14.23 9.14 -2.66
CA LEU A 233 -13.87 7.82 -2.12
C LEU A 233 -12.79 7.24 -3.01
N VAL A 234 -11.55 7.18 -2.52
CA VAL A 234 -10.41 6.67 -3.32
C VAL A 234 -10.24 5.18 -3.07
N LEU A 235 -10.22 4.40 -4.15
CA LEU A 235 -9.97 2.96 -4.16
C LEU A 235 -8.59 2.66 -4.77
N ASP A 236 -8.13 1.43 -4.63
CA ASP A 236 -7.06 0.85 -5.45
C ASP A 236 -7.65 -0.23 -6.36
N ALA A 237 -6.94 -0.60 -7.44
CA ALA A 237 -7.40 -1.57 -8.45
C ALA A 237 -7.68 -2.98 -7.90
N ASP A 238 -7.26 -3.28 -6.67
CA ASP A 238 -7.54 -4.51 -5.91
C ASP A 238 -8.51 -4.30 -4.73
N SER A 239 -9.08 -3.11 -4.61
CA SER A 239 -10.04 -2.80 -3.55
C SER A 239 -11.43 -3.31 -3.90
N LEU A 240 -12.08 -3.90 -2.89
CA LEU A 240 -13.50 -4.26 -2.94
C LEU A 240 -14.16 -3.80 -1.64
N MET A 241 -15.31 -3.15 -1.74
CA MET A 241 -16.01 -2.62 -0.57
C MET A 241 -17.50 -2.94 -0.61
N GLU A 242 -18.04 -3.43 0.50
CA GLU A 242 -19.48 -3.62 0.65
C GLU A 242 -20.22 -2.29 0.59
N SER A 243 -21.42 -2.32 0.00
CA SER A 243 -22.26 -1.13 -0.14
C SER A 243 -22.59 -0.47 1.20
N SER A 244 -22.79 -1.27 2.27
CA SER A 244 -22.97 -0.82 3.66
C SER A 244 -21.80 0.03 4.18
N THR A 245 -20.59 -0.30 3.74
CA THR A 245 -19.36 0.39 4.16
C THR A 245 -19.18 1.68 3.37
N ILE A 246 -19.47 1.65 2.07
CA ILE A 246 -19.45 2.84 1.20
C ILE A 246 -20.48 3.88 1.72
N THR A 247 -21.72 3.45 1.98
CA THR A 247 -22.77 4.33 2.52
C THR A 247 -22.42 4.81 3.93
N GLY A 248 -21.94 3.93 4.81
CA GLY A 248 -21.55 4.27 6.18
C GLY A 248 -20.41 5.31 6.22
N LEU A 249 -19.43 5.23 5.32
CA LEU A 249 -18.39 6.25 5.18
C LEU A 249 -18.96 7.60 4.74
N ALA A 250 -19.82 7.61 3.72
CA ALA A 250 -20.47 8.82 3.23
C ALA A 250 -21.35 9.48 4.31
N GLN A 251 -22.13 8.69 5.05
CA GLN A 251 -22.95 9.19 6.15
C GLN A 251 -22.10 9.78 7.28
N ARG A 252 -20.98 9.14 7.65
CA ARG A 252 -20.04 9.68 8.66
C ARG A 252 -19.40 10.98 8.21
N MET A 253 -19.02 11.09 6.93
CA MET A 253 -18.44 12.32 6.37
C MET A 253 -19.48 13.44 6.30
N GLN A 254 -20.74 13.12 5.97
CA GLN A 254 -21.84 14.09 5.99
C GLN A 254 -22.16 14.56 7.43
N ALA A 255 -22.11 13.66 8.41
CA ALA A 255 -22.45 13.96 9.80
C ALA A 255 -21.36 14.74 10.56
N ASP A 256 -20.08 14.65 10.15
CA ASP A 256 -18.97 15.38 10.78
C ASP A 256 -18.45 16.48 9.82
N PRO A 257 -18.93 17.72 9.93
CA PRO A 257 -18.51 18.82 9.05
C PRO A 257 -17.05 19.24 9.26
N ASP A 258 -16.36 18.73 10.29
CA ASP A 258 -14.93 18.96 10.51
C ASP A 258 -14.07 17.74 10.11
N ALA A 259 -14.67 16.65 9.64
CA ALA A 259 -13.93 15.54 9.03
C ALA A 259 -13.40 15.96 7.65
N GLY A 260 -12.09 15.85 7.48
CA GLY A 260 -11.42 16.00 6.18
C GLY A 260 -11.12 14.64 5.54
N LEU A 261 -10.86 13.62 6.33
CA LEU A 261 -10.56 12.27 5.85
C LEU A 261 -11.03 11.20 6.86
N ILE A 262 -11.67 10.15 6.38
CA ILE A 262 -12.05 8.97 7.16
C ILE A 262 -11.51 7.72 6.47
N GLN A 263 -10.57 7.03 7.13
CA GLN A 263 -9.85 5.85 6.63
C GLN A 263 -10.43 4.57 7.24
N THR A 264 -10.82 3.57 6.44
CA THR A 264 -11.13 2.22 6.94
C THR A 264 -9.85 1.42 7.18
N ILE A 265 -9.97 0.24 7.78
CA ILE A 265 -8.88 -0.74 7.86
C ILE A 265 -9.25 -1.92 6.94
N PRO A 266 -8.64 -2.02 5.75
CA PRO A 266 -8.92 -3.12 4.83
C PRO A 266 -8.57 -4.48 5.43
N SER A 267 -9.39 -5.47 5.13
CA SER A 267 -9.11 -6.88 5.41
C SER A 267 -8.51 -7.53 4.16
N LEU A 268 -7.42 -8.27 4.34
CA LEU A 268 -6.81 -9.02 3.25
C LEU A 268 -7.72 -10.17 2.81
N ILE A 269 -7.93 -10.33 1.51
CA ILE A 269 -8.67 -11.43 0.90
C ILE A 269 -7.87 -12.11 -0.21
N ASN A 270 -8.42 -13.21 -0.75
CA ASN A 270 -7.91 -13.93 -1.91
C ASN A 270 -6.43 -14.38 -1.82
N GLY A 271 -5.93 -14.67 -0.62
CA GLY A 271 -4.59 -15.23 -0.45
C GLY A 271 -4.47 -16.64 -1.01
N THR A 272 -3.85 -16.79 -2.19
CA THR A 272 -3.69 -18.09 -2.89
C THR A 272 -2.41 -18.84 -2.49
N THR A 273 -1.29 -18.14 -2.36
CA THR A 273 0.00 -18.72 -1.95
C THR A 273 0.11 -18.85 -0.43
N LEU A 274 1.04 -19.68 0.06
CA LEU A 274 1.28 -19.80 1.50
C LEU A 274 1.71 -18.46 2.14
N MET A 275 2.48 -17.63 1.43
CA MET A 275 2.88 -16.28 1.87
C MET A 275 1.67 -15.34 1.98
N ALA A 276 0.78 -15.36 0.99
CA ALA A 276 -0.43 -14.53 0.99
C ALA A 276 -1.38 -14.96 2.12
N ARG A 277 -1.60 -16.27 2.29
CA ARG A 277 -2.39 -16.83 3.40
C ARG A 277 -1.82 -16.48 4.77
N LEU A 278 -0.50 -16.53 4.93
CA LEU A 278 0.19 -16.15 6.17
C LEU A 278 -0.07 -14.69 6.52
N GLN A 279 0.08 -13.79 5.55
CA GLN A 279 -0.21 -12.35 5.72
C GLN A 279 -1.69 -12.13 6.04
N GLN A 280 -2.59 -12.76 5.28
CA GLN A 280 -4.03 -12.67 5.48
C GLN A 280 -4.44 -13.12 6.89
N PHE A 281 -3.93 -14.27 7.34
CA PHE A 281 -4.16 -14.77 8.69
C PHE A 281 -3.63 -13.81 9.77
N ALA A 282 -2.37 -13.37 9.65
CA ALA A 282 -1.76 -12.45 10.61
C ALA A 282 -2.51 -11.10 10.69
N ALA A 283 -2.87 -10.52 9.54
CA ALA A 283 -3.63 -9.29 9.46
C ALA A 283 -5.02 -9.44 10.10
N ARG A 284 -5.68 -10.57 9.90
CA ARG A 284 -7.02 -10.79 10.45
C ARG A 284 -7.07 -11.02 11.95
N ILE A 285 -6.07 -11.69 12.53
CA ILE A 285 -6.00 -12.00 13.96
C ILE A 285 -5.38 -10.85 14.77
N TYR A 286 -4.30 -10.25 14.29
CA TYR A 286 -3.54 -9.23 15.04
C TYR A 286 -3.86 -7.81 14.60
N GLY A 287 -4.23 -7.60 13.33
CA GLY A 287 -4.51 -6.29 12.74
C GLY A 287 -5.60 -5.50 13.48
N PRO A 288 -6.76 -6.09 13.85
CA PRO A 288 -7.79 -5.37 14.61
C PRO A 288 -7.27 -4.78 15.93
N VAL A 289 -6.38 -5.49 16.64
CA VAL A 289 -5.78 -5.00 17.89
C VAL A 289 -4.95 -3.74 17.64
N ILE A 290 -4.07 -3.80 16.64
CA ILE A 290 -3.17 -2.69 16.31
C ILE A 290 -3.98 -1.50 15.77
N GLY A 291 -4.87 -1.75 14.82
CA GLY A 291 -5.66 -0.72 14.14
C GLY A 291 -6.68 -0.02 15.05
N THR A 292 -7.38 -0.78 15.90
CA THR A 292 -8.29 -0.21 16.92
C THR A 292 -7.50 0.60 17.94
N GLY A 293 -6.35 0.09 18.38
CA GLY A 293 -5.46 0.80 19.29
C GLY A 293 -5.04 2.16 18.71
N LEU A 294 -4.52 2.14 17.48
CA LEU A 294 -4.11 3.33 16.76
C LEU A 294 -5.24 4.34 16.65
N GLY A 295 -6.38 3.94 16.08
CA GLY A 295 -7.55 4.80 15.91
C GLY A 295 -8.09 5.38 17.22
N TRP A 296 -7.99 4.61 18.32
CA TRP A 296 -8.48 5.04 19.62
C TRP A 296 -7.69 6.19 20.24
N TRP A 297 -6.34 6.19 20.15
CA TRP A 297 -5.51 7.22 20.79
C TRP A 297 -5.20 8.40 19.86
N VAL A 298 -5.10 8.19 18.55
CA VAL A 298 -4.87 9.29 17.58
C VAL A 298 -6.14 10.12 17.35
N GLN A 299 -7.32 9.49 17.40
CA GLN A 299 -8.63 10.10 17.25
C GLN A 299 -8.80 11.01 16.01
N LYS A 300 -8.51 12.32 16.14
CA LYS A 300 -8.67 13.35 15.10
C LYS A 300 -7.38 13.59 14.30
N GLU A 301 -6.29 12.90 14.64
CA GLU A 301 -4.99 12.93 13.98
C GLU A 301 -4.61 11.55 13.40
N GLY A 302 -5.57 10.88 12.77
CA GLY A 302 -5.34 9.64 12.05
C GLY A 302 -4.38 9.78 10.87
N ASN A 303 -4.25 8.69 10.11
CA ASN A 303 -3.41 8.64 8.93
C ASN A 303 -4.23 8.18 7.71
N PHE A 304 -3.64 8.30 6.52
CA PHE A 304 -4.20 7.84 5.25
C PHE A 304 -3.25 6.84 4.61
N TRP A 305 -3.80 5.73 4.11
CA TRP A 305 -3.06 4.63 3.45
C TRP A 305 -3.29 4.57 1.94
N GLY A 306 -3.84 5.64 1.37
CA GLY A 306 -3.95 5.83 -0.08
C GLY A 306 -5.24 5.31 -0.73
N HIS A 307 -6.00 4.44 -0.06
CA HIS A 307 -7.26 3.90 -0.58
C HIS A 307 -8.21 3.45 0.54
N ASN A 308 -9.42 3.03 0.15
CA ASN A 308 -10.53 2.65 1.01
C ASN A 308 -10.86 3.74 2.04
N ALA A 309 -10.75 5.01 1.61
CA ALA A 309 -10.96 6.16 2.45
C ALA A 309 -11.82 7.20 1.74
N ILE A 310 -12.74 7.79 2.50
CA ILE A 310 -13.53 8.93 2.05
C ILE A 310 -12.85 10.23 2.49
N ILE A 311 -12.76 11.18 1.58
CA ILE A 311 -12.06 12.44 1.72
C ILE A 311 -13.03 13.56 1.37
N ARG A 312 -13.07 14.62 2.18
CA ARG A 312 -13.81 15.83 1.83
C ARG A 312 -13.07 16.58 0.73
N THR A 313 -13.74 16.80 -0.41
CA THR A 313 -13.12 17.42 -1.59
C THR A 313 -12.52 18.78 -1.27
N GLU A 314 -13.24 19.62 -0.51
CA GLU A 314 -12.74 20.93 -0.08
C GLU A 314 -11.45 20.81 0.74
N ALA A 315 -11.42 19.89 1.72
CA ALA A 315 -10.24 19.67 2.55
C ALA A 315 -9.04 19.20 1.71
N PHE A 316 -9.27 18.31 0.75
CA PHE A 316 -8.23 17.79 -0.13
C PHE A 316 -7.70 18.85 -1.09
N MET A 317 -8.58 19.56 -1.79
CA MET A 317 -8.19 20.53 -2.82
C MET A 317 -7.50 21.77 -2.22
N THR A 318 -7.93 22.23 -1.04
CA THR A 318 -7.36 23.42 -0.39
C THR A 318 -6.06 23.12 0.38
N ALA A 319 -5.92 21.92 0.95
CA ALA A 319 -4.81 21.59 1.85
C ALA A 319 -3.81 20.59 1.30
N ALA A 320 -4.22 19.65 0.45
CA ALA A 320 -3.42 18.49 0.05
C ALA A 320 -2.75 18.63 -1.34
N GLY A 321 -2.58 19.85 -1.85
CA GLY A 321 -1.79 20.08 -3.06
C GLY A 321 -0.31 19.73 -2.84
N LEU A 322 0.15 18.60 -3.38
CA LEU A 322 1.51 18.12 -3.13
C LEU A 322 2.57 18.93 -3.91
N PRO A 323 3.61 19.46 -3.23
CA PRO A 323 4.73 20.10 -3.91
C PRO A 323 5.74 19.07 -4.42
N ASN A 324 6.54 19.49 -5.40
CA ASN A 324 7.75 18.75 -5.77
C ASN A 324 8.88 19.08 -4.78
N LEU A 325 9.52 18.04 -4.25
CA LEU A 325 10.67 18.19 -3.36
C LEU A 325 11.90 18.64 -4.16
N LYS A 326 12.64 19.61 -3.62
CA LYS A 326 13.86 20.13 -4.24
C LYS A 326 14.95 19.05 -4.29
N GLY A 327 15.75 19.07 -5.35
CA GLY A 327 16.88 18.15 -5.54
C GLY A 327 16.53 16.95 -6.44
N LYS A 328 17.52 16.07 -6.63
CA LYS A 328 17.36 14.86 -7.45
C LYS A 328 16.72 13.73 -6.63
N PRO A 329 16.01 12.78 -7.26
CA PRO A 329 15.66 11.51 -6.64
C PRO A 329 16.90 10.83 -6.03
N PRO A 330 16.77 10.03 -4.95
CA PRO A 330 15.52 9.50 -4.39
C PRO A 330 14.87 10.40 -3.32
N PHE A 331 15.55 11.44 -2.80
CA PHE A 331 15.00 12.34 -1.78
C PHE A 331 14.27 13.58 -2.33
N GLY A 332 14.56 13.96 -3.59
CA GLY A 332 13.85 15.01 -4.33
C GLY A 332 12.81 14.45 -5.32
N GLY A 333 12.13 15.34 -6.03
CA GLY A 333 11.10 14.99 -7.03
C GLY A 333 9.70 14.83 -6.44
N HIS A 334 8.87 14.03 -7.09
CA HIS A 334 7.52 13.73 -6.61
C HIS A 334 7.56 12.90 -5.32
N ILE A 335 6.63 13.20 -4.41
CA ILE A 335 6.45 12.46 -3.16
C ILE A 335 5.83 11.09 -3.49
N MET A 336 6.53 10.01 -3.18
CA MET A 336 6.06 8.65 -3.50
C MET A 336 4.98 8.16 -2.52
N SER A 337 5.27 8.20 -1.21
CA SER A 337 4.29 7.89 -0.14
C SER A 337 3.49 9.15 0.19
N HIS A 338 2.67 9.57 -0.79
CA HIS A 338 1.94 10.83 -0.75
C HIS A 338 0.81 10.85 0.28
N ASP A 339 0.17 9.71 0.48
CA ASP A 339 -0.95 9.46 1.38
C ASP A 339 -0.72 9.99 2.80
N PHE A 340 0.42 9.64 3.42
CA PHE A 340 0.78 10.12 4.78
C PHE A 340 0.93 11.64 4.82
N VAL A 341 1.44 12.21 3.73
CA VAL A 341 1.67 13.65 3.61
C VAL A 341 0.35 14.36 3.41
N GLU A 342 -0.55 13.85 2.58
CA GLU A 342 -1.89 14.40 2.37
C GLU A 342 -2.69 14.40 3.68
N ALA A 343 -2.67 13.32 4.46
CA ALA A 343 -3.28 13.29 5.79
C ALA A 343 -2.68 14.34 6.74
N ALA A 344 -1.36 14.45 6.78
CA ALA A 344 -0.66 15.43 7.60
C ALA A 344 -1.00 16.88 7.20
N LEU A 345 -1.14 17.15 5.90
CA LEU A 345 -1.49 18.46 5.36
C LEU A 345 -2.97 18.81 5.60
N ILE A 346 -3.89 17.86 5.43
CA ILE A 346 -5.30 18.00 5.81
C ILE A 346 -5.40 18.34 7.30
N ARG A 347 -4.67 17.61 8.15
CA ARG A 347 -4.65 17.87 9.59
C ARG A 347 -4.05 19.25 9.92
N ARG A 348 -2.98 19.65 9.22
CA ARG A 348 -2.35 20.97 9.33
C ARG A 348 -3.31 22.10 8.99
N ALA A 349 -4.17 21.91 7.99
CA ALA A 349 -5.19 22.87 7.61
C ALA A 349 -6.32 23.02 8.64
N GLY A 350 -6.36 22.15 9.66
CA GLY A 350 -7.34 22.22 10.75
C GLY A 350 -8.53 21.27 10.61
N TRP A 351 -8.53 20.39 9.61
CA TRP A 351 -9.50 19.30 9.49
C TRP A 351 -9.13 18.12 10.37
N SER A 352 -10.12 17.28 10.72
CA SER A 352 -9.85 16.02 11.38
C SER A 352 -9.60 14.88 10.40
N VAL A 353 -8.69 13.99 10.79
CA VAL A 353 -8.38 12.74 10.09
C VAL A 353 -8.74 11.61 11.04
N VAL A 354 -9.67 10.74 10.64
CA VAL A 354 -10.27 9.72 11.52
C VAL A 354 -10.03 8.34 10.93
N ILE A 355 -9.75 7.36 11.79
CA ILE A 355 -9.69 5.95 11.42
C ILE A 355 -10.99 5.28 11.86
N ALA A 356 -11.78 4.77 10.91
CA ALA A 356 -13.01 4.03 11.13
C ALA A 356 -12.70 2.54 11.34
N TYR A 357 -12.05 2.21 12.47
CA TYR A 357 -11.68 0.84 12.83
C TYR A 357 -12.86 -0.08 13.16
N ASP A 358 -14.07 0.48 13.23
CA ASP A 358 -15.31 -0.21 13.54
C ASP A 358 -16.14 -0.59 12.30
N LEU A 359 -15.76 -0.13 11.11
CA LEU A 359 -16.43 -0.49 9.86
C LEU A 359 -15.79 -1.76 9.26
N PRO A 360 -16.56 -2.87 9.12
CA PRO A 360 -16.13 -4.04 8.36
C PRO A 360 -16.28 -3.79 6.85
N GLY A 361 -16.30 -4.83 6.01
CA GLY A 361 -16.72 -4.73 4.61
C GLY A 361 -15.77 -3.97 3.67
N SER A 362 -14.52 -3.75 4.08
CA SER A 362 -13.47 -3.15 3.26
C SER A 362 -12.37 -4.17 3.02
N TYR A 363 -12.06 -4.46 1.76
CA TYR A 363 -11.16 -5.54 1.37
C TYR A 363 -10.06 -5.07 0.41
N GLU A 364 -8.93 -5.76 0.46
CA GLU A 364 -7.80 -5.61 -0.46
C GLU A 364 -7.07 -6.97 -0.61
N GLU A 365 -6.15 -7.07 -1.57
CA GLU A 365 -5.32 -8.27 -1.73
C GLU A 365 -3.88 -8.06 -1.26
N CYS A 366 -3.14 -9.16 -1.06
CA CYS A 366 -1.76 -9.12 -0.59
C CYS A 366 -0.78 -9.71 -1.61
N PRO A 367 0.51 -9.29 -1.58
CA PRO A 367 1.51 -9.82 -2.50
C PRO A 367 1.69 -11.33 -2.35
N PRO A 368 1.80 -12.08 -3.45
CA PRO A 368 1.81 -13.54 -3.42
C PRO A 368 3.15 -14.17 -3.03
N SER A 369 4.26 -13.42 -3.02
CA SER A 369 5.57 -13.97 -2.64
C SER A 369 6.41 -12.98 -1.82
N ILE A 370 7.48 -13.47 -1.20
CA ILE A 370 8.48 -12.63 -0.49
C ILE A 370 9.10 -11.61 -1.44
N ILE A 371 9.32 -11.97 -2.70
CA ILE A 371 9.93 -11.07 -3.69
C ILE A 371 8.94 -9.99 -4.14
N ASP A 372 7.67 -10.34 -4.37
CA ASP A 372 6.65 -9.35 -4.70
C ASP A 372 6.44 -8.35 -3.55
N LEU A 373 6.48 -8.86 -2.31
CA LEU A 373 6.49 -8.03 -1.12
C LEU A 373 7.71 -7.10 -1.09
N ALA A 374 8.91 -7.64 -1.34
CA ALA A 374 10.15 -6.84 -1.37
C ALA A 374 10.15 -5.74 -2.44
N VAL A 375 9.58 -6.00 -3.62
CA VAL A 375 9.44 -5.00 -4.69
C VAL A 375 8.48 -3.89 -4.26
N ARG A 376 7.35 -4.24 -3.63
CA ARG A 376 6.42 -3.25 -3.06
C ARG A 376 7.12 -2.41 -1.98
N ASP A 377 7.76 -3.08 -1.03
CA ASP A 377 8.44 -2.45 0.10
C ASP A 377 9.60 -1.56 -0.33
N ARG A 378 10.30 -1.86 -1.44
CA ARG A 378 11.37 -0.99 -1.94
C ARG A 378 10.86 0.40 -2.33
N ARG A 379 9.64 0.51 -2.88
CA ARG A 379 9.01 1.79 -3.24
C ARG A 379 8.52 2.53 -1.99
N TRP A 380 7.89 1.80 -1.07
CA TRP A 380 7.41 2.35 0.20
C TRP A 380 8.58 2.80 1.08
N CYS A 381 9.69 2.06 1.12
CA CYS A 381 10.91 2.45 1.83
C CYS A 381 11.46 3.78 1.34
N GLN A 382 11.54 3.97 0.01
CA GLN A 382 11.96 5.25 -0.55
C GLN A 382 11.00 6.39 -0.20
N GLY A 383 9.70 6.20 -0.39
CA GLY A 383 8.69 7.21 -0.06
C GLY A 383 8.69 7.58 1.43
N ASN A 384 8.87 6.61 2.32
CA ASN A 384 8.97 6.87 3.76
C ASN A 384 10.27 7.58 4.12
N LEU A 385 11.42 7.21 3.53
CA LEU A 385 12.66 7.96 3.75
C LEU A 385 12.60 9.39 3.18
N GLN A 386 11.82 9.64 2.12
CA GLN A 386 11.54 11.00 1.63
C GLN A 386 10.82 11.86 2.69
N HIS A 387 10.03 11.26 3.58
CA HIS A 387 9.33 12.01 4.65
C HIS A 387 10.28 12.73 5.61
N SER A 388 11.57 12.35 5.67
CA SER A 388 12.60 13.11 6.38
C SER A 388 12.68 14.59 5.95
N ARG A 389 12.39 14.88 4.67
CA ARG A 389 12.31 16.24 4.10
C ARG A 389 11.01 16.97 4.44
N ILE A 390 9.99 16.24 4.88
CA ILE A 390 8.64 16.73 5.16
C ILE A 390 8.42 16.92 6.66
N LEU A 391 9.08 16.14 7.51
CA LEU A 391 9.08 16.30 8.97
C LEU A 391 9.24 17.76 9.43
N PRO A 392 10.17 18.59 8.91
CA PRO A 392 10.33 19.97 9.37
C PRO A 392 9.23 20.94 8.91
N THR A 393 8.22 20.49 8.17
CA THR A 393 7.12 21.33 7.66
C THR A 393 6.44 22.13 8.79
N LYS A 394 6.32 23.45 8.63
CA LYS A 394 5.72 24.31 9.64
C LYS A 394 4.22 24.02 9.80
N GLY A 395 3.74 24.05 11.04
CA GLY A 395 2.33 23.84 11.37
C GLY A 395 1.85 22.39 11.41
N LEU A 396 2.69 21.39 11.07
CA LEU A 396 2.31 19.99 11.23
C LEU A 396 2.04 19.66 12.70
N HIS A 397 0.92 19.00 12.96
CA HIS A 397 0.60 18.45 14.27
C HIS A 397 1.64 17.39 14.68
N TRP A 398 2.01 17.32 15.95
CA TRP A 398 3.05 16.41 16.43
C TRP A 398 2.73 14.93 16.19
N VAL A 399 1.45 14.53 16.29
CA VAL A 399 1.01 13.16 15.93
C VAL A 399 1.23 12.87 14.44
N SER A 400 0.98 13.83 13.55
CA SER A 400 1.29 13.66 12.12
C SER A 400 2.80 13.51 11.89
N ARG A 401 3.63 14.23 12.64
CA ARG A 401 5.09 14.02 12.63
C ARG A 401 5.47 12.63 13.14
N LEU A 402 4.78 12.13 14.16
CA LEU A 402 4.97 10.77 14.67
C LEU A 402 4.54 9.71 13.65
N HIS A 403 3.49 9.93 12.85
CA HIS A 403 3.13 9.03 11.74
C HIS A 403 4.22 9.00 10.66
N LEU A 404 4.74 10.16 10.25
CA LEU A 404 5.85 10.24 9.30
C LEU A 404 7.13 9.57 9.84
N LEU A 405 7.43 9.78 11.13
CA LEU A 405 8.55 9.12 11.79
C LEU A 405 8.33 7.60 11.88
N THR A 406 7.10 7.17 12.14
CA THR A 406 6.72 5.76 12.11
C THR A 406 6.97 5.12 10.76
N GLY A 407 6.60 5.82 9.69
CA GLY A 407 6.89 5.40 8.32
C GLY A 407 8.39 5.20 8.07
N ILE A 408 9.22 6.17 8.49
CA ILE A 408 10.69 6.08 8.40
C ILE A 408 11.22 4.89 9.22
N MET A 409 10.78 4.76 10.48
CA MET A 409 11.25 3.74 11.41
C MET A 409 10.79 2.33 11.03
N ALA A 410 9.68 2.17 10.29
CA ALA A 410 9.25 0.88 9.76
C ALA A 410 10.34 0.21 8.90
N TYR A 411 11.18 1.00 8.23
CA TYR A 411 12.30 0.51 7.42
C TYR A 411 13.67 0.66 8.10
N LEU A 412 13.93 1.75 8.84
CA LEU A 412 15.20 1.95 9.56
C LEU A 412 15.36 1.01 10.78
N SER A 413 14.27 0.50 11.33
CA SER A 413 14.32 -0.50 12.41
C SER A 413 15.12 -1.73 12.00
N SER A 414 14.99 -2.22 10.76
CA SER A 414 15.75 -3.40 10.29
C SER A 414 17.28 -3.20 10.34
N PRO A 415 17.87 -2.11 9.79
CA PRO A 415 19.27 -1.76 10.02
C PRO A 415 19.65 -1.61 11.49
N PHE A 416 18.82 -0.98 12.32
CA PHE A 416 19.13 -0.80 13.75
C PHE A 416 19.15 -2.13 14.51
N TRP A 417 18.23 -3.05 14.21
CA TRP A 417 18.26 -4.41 14.74
C TRP A 417 19.47 -5.20 14.25
N LEU A 418 19.81 -5.11 12.96
CA LEU A 418 21.00 -5.78 12.43
C LEU A 418 22.27 -5.26 13.10
N MET A 419 22.41 -3.93 13.25
CA MET A 419 23.53 -3.34 13.97
C MET A 419 23.56 -3.80 15.43
N LEU A 420 22.40 -3.87 16.11
CA LEU A 420 22.33 -4.38 17.48
C LEU A 420 22.84 -5.83 17.58
N ILE A 421 22.45 -6.69 16.64
CA ILE A 421 22.93 -8.08 16.56
C ILE A 421 24.44 -8.13 16.31
N LEU A 422 24.95 -7.35 15.35
CA LEU A 422 26.38 -7.32 15.01
C LEU A 422 27.24 -6.77 16.16
N THR A 423 26.79 -5.70 16.81
CA THR A 423 27.47 -5.12 17.98
C THR A 423 27.43 -6.09 19.16
N GLY A 424 26.30 -6.80 19.37
CA GLY A 424 26.21 -7.87 20.37
C GLY A 424 27.16 -9.03 20.09
N LEU A 425 27.28 -9.47 18.83
CA LEU A 425 28.24 -10.49 18.41
C LEU A 425 29.69 -10.02 18.63
N MET A 426 29.99 -8.76 18.34
CA MET A 426 31.31 -8.18 18.61
C MET A 426 31.63 -8.14 20.11
N LEU A 427 30.66 -7.82 20.97
CA LEU A 427 30.84 -7.88 22.43
C LEU A 427 31.13 -9.31 22.90
N ALA A 428 30.40 -10.31 22.37
CA ALA A 428 30.62 -11.71 22.70
C ALA A 428 32.05 -12.15 22.31
N LEU A 429 32.46 -11.86 21.07
CA LEU A 429 33.82 -12.14 20.59
C LEU A 429 34.88 -11.40 21.41
N GLN A 430 34.65 -10.12 21.75
CA GLN A 430 35.56 -9.36 22.59
C GLN A 430 35.71 -10.00 23.98
N ALA A 431 34.62 -10.44 24.60
CA ALA A 431 34.67 -11.13 25.89
C ALA A 431 35.36 -12.51 25.80
N HIS A 432 35.29 -13.18 24.64
CA HIS A 432 35.97 -14.44 24.38
C HIS A 432 37.50 -14.26 24.25
N PHE A 433 37.94 -13.24 23.49
CA PHE A 433 39.36 -13.00 23.20
C PHE A 433 40.06 -12.13 24.26
N ILE A 434 39.34 -11.18 24.88
CA ILE A 434 39.80 -10.37 26.02
C ILE A 434 39.25 -11.02 27.28
N ARG A 435 39.92 -12.09 27.73
CA ARG A 435 39.58 -12.74 29.00
C ARG A 435 39.75 -11.73 30.14
N PRO A 436 38.80 -11.62 31.08
CA PRO A 436 39.06 -10.90 32.33
C PRO A 436 40.30 -11.52 32.99
N GLU A 437 41.32 -10.71 33.28
CA GLU A 437 42.39 -11.16 34.18
C GLU A 437 41.79 -11.33 35.57
N TYR A 438 41.38 -12.55 35.92
CA TYR A 438 40.83 -12.89 37.24
C TYR A 438 41.87 -12.73 38.36
N PHE A 439 43.16 -12.75 37.99
CA PHE A 439 44.31 -12.52 38.85
C PHE A 439 45.31 -11.67 38.07
N THR A 440 45.45 -10.40 38.44
CA THR A 440 46.60 -9.57 38.03
C THR A 440 47.85 -10.00 38.83
N ASP A 441 49.06 -9.81 38.31
CA ASP A 441 50.35 -10.01 39.04
C ASP A 441 50.54 -9.07 40.26
N GLN A 442 49.50 -8.29 40.62
CA GLN A 442 49.44 -7.46 41.81
C GLN A 442 48.56 -8.12 42.88
N PHE A 443 49.05 -8.17 44.12
CA PHE A 443 48.39 -8.79 45.27
C PHE A 443 47.02 -8.12 45.55
N SER A 444 45.91 -8.80 45.26
CA SER A 444 44.53 -8.36 45.57
C SER A 444 43.82 -9.41 46.44
N LEU A 445 43.19 -8.97 47.53
CA LEU A 445 42.50 -9.83 48.50
C LEU A 445 41.07 -10.22 48.09
N PHE A 446 40.56 -9.72 46.96
CA PHE A 446 39.21 -10.02 46.48
C PHE A 446 39.21 -10.35 44.97
N PRO A 447 38.56 -11.46 44.55
CA PRO A 447 38.38 -11.79 43.13
C PRO A 447 37.36 -10.86 42.46
N THR A 448 37.63 -10.45 41.22
CA THR A 448 36.67 -9.73 40.35
C THR A 448 35.72 -10.73 39.70
N TRP A 449 34.49 -10.80 40.22
CA TRP A 449 33.39 -11.64 39.74
C TRP A 449 32.74 -11.07 38.44
N PRO A 450 31.86 -11.82 37.71
CA PRO A 450 31.64 -11.64 36.27
C PRO A 450 31.11 -10.26 35.87
N ILE A 451 31.51 -9.83 34.67
CA ILE A 451 31.46 -8.44 34.17
C ILE A 451 30.05 -8.02 33.68
N MET A 452 29.06 -8.92 33.63
CA MET A 452 27.66 -8.60 33.27
C MET A 452 26.67 -9.33 34.19
N ASP A 453 25.65 -8.62 34.70
CA ASP A 453 24.56 -9.19 35.51
C ASP A 453 23.63 -10.03 34.60
N SER A 454 23.89 -11.34 34.54
CA SER A 454 23.15 -12.29 33.71
C SER A 454 21.67 -12.40 34.08
N ASP A 455 21.34 -12.24 35.36
CA ASP A 455 19.95 -12.33 35.83
C ASP A 455 19.14 -11.10 35.40
N ARG A 456 19.74 -9.90 35.45
CA ARG A 456 19.14 -8.68 34.87
C ARG A 456 18.95 -8.81 33.37
N ALA A 457 19.97 -9.29 32.66
CA ALA A 457 19.90 -9.47 31.22
C ALA A 457 18.77 -10.45 30.82
N LEU A 458 18.62 -11.57 31.54
CA LEU A 458 17.53 -12.52 31.32
C LEU A 458 16.15 -11.92 31.63
N ARG A 459 16.01 -11.17 32.74
CA ARG A 459 14.74 -10.47 33.06
C ARG A 459 14.37 -9.47 31.96
N LEU A 460 15.32 -8.66 31.52
CA LEU A 460 15.12 -7.68 30.46
C LEU A 460 14.75 -8.36 29.13
N PHE A 461 15.36 -9.50 28.83
CA PHE A 461 15.00 -10.32 27.67
C PHE A 461 13.53 -10.78 27.75
N TYR A 462 13.08 -11.36 28.86
CA TYR A 462 11.69 -11.79 29.02
C TYR A 462 10.69 -10.63 28.93
N ILE A 463 11.02 -9.47 29.52
CA ILE A 463 10.21 -8.26 29.39
C ILE A 463 10.12 -7.82 27.93
N THR A 464 11.27 -7.78 27.24
CA THR A 464 11.32 -7.41 25.81
C THR A 464 10.51 -8.36 24.95
N MET A 465 10.58 -9.68 25.21
CA MET A 465 9.76 -10.68 24.52
C MET A 465 8.26 -10.48 24.81
N GLY A 466 7.88 -10.19 26.05
CA GLY A 466 6.50 -9.87 26.41
C GLY A 466 5.95 -8.64 25.68
N VAL A 467 6.77 -7.59 25.55
CA VAL A 467 6.43 -6.37 24.80
C VAL A 467 6.32 -6.66 23.31
N LEU A 468 7.29 -7.38 22.74
CA LEU A 468 7.37 -7.69 21.32
C LEU A 468 6.20 -8.58 20.85
N PHE A 469 5.90 -9.64 21.60
CA PHE A 469 4.83 -10.60 21.26
C PHE A 469 3.46 -10.18 21.79
N GLY A 470 3.38 -9.18 22.67
CA GLY A 470 2.15 -8.73 23.32
C GLY A 470 0.96 -8.53 22.36
N PRO A 471 1.09 -7.75 21.27
CA PRO A 471 0.00 -7.57 20.31
C PRO A 471 -0.50 -8.88 19.69
N LYS A 472 0.39 -9.83 19.41
CA LYS A 472 0.01 -11.17 18.92
C LYS A 472 -0.77 -11.93 19.99
N VAL A 473 -0.27 -11.95 21.22
CA VAL A 473 -0.95 -12.58 22.36
C VAL A 473 -2.35 -12.00 22.57
N PHE A 474 -2.52 -10.68 22.49
CA PHE A 474 -3.83 -10.04 22.61
C PHE A 474 -4.82 -10.49 21.53
N GLY A 475 -4.38 -10.60 20.28
CA GLY A 475 -5.20 -11.13 19.18
C GLY A 475 -5.63 -12.57 19.42
N VAL A 476 -4.71 -13.42 19.88
CA VAL A 476 -5.01 -14.82 20.24
C VAL A 476 -5.99 -14.92 21.41
N LEU A 477 -5.83 -14.09 22.45
CA LEU A 477 -6.75 -14.07 23.59
C LEU A 477 -8.17 -13.66 23.18
N LEU A 478 -8.30 -12.65 22.30
CA LEU A 478 -9.60 -12.26 21.74
C LEU A 478 -10.24 -13.40 20.95
N LEU A 479 -9.44 -14.05 20.09
CA LEU A 479 -9.86 -15.20 19.32
C LEU A 479 -10.34 -16.37 20.20
N LEU A 480 -9.61 -16.70 21.26
CA LEU A 480 -9.99 -17.80 22.16
C LEU A 480 -11.25 -17.47 22.96
N LYS A 481 -11.42 -16.21 23.35
CA LYS A 481 -12.60 -15.73 24.08
C LYS A 481 -13.86 -15.71 23.22
N ASP A 482 -13.75 -15.33 21.95
CA ASP A 482 -14.90 -15.26 21.04
C ASP A 482 -15.13 -16.61 20.33
N GLY A 483 -16.08 -17.39 20.83
CA GLY A 483 -16.39 -18.71 20.30
C GLY A 483 -16.99 -18.71 18.88
N GLU A 484 -17.61 -17.62 18.45
CA GLU A 484 -18.11 -17.47 17.09
C GLU A 484 -16.96 -17.17 16.13
N PHE A 485 -16.09 -16.22 16.50
CA PHE A 485 -14.89 -15.92 15.73
C PHE A 485 -13.95 -17.13 15.64
N ALA A 486 -13.74 -17.87 16.73
CA ALA A 486 -12.96 -19.11 16.71
C ALA A 486 -13.54 -20.15 15.74
N ARG A 487 -14.87 -20.31 15.69
CA ARG A 487 -15.52 -21.22 14.72
C ARG A 487 -15.33 -20.75 13.28
N SER A 488 -15.40 -19.44 13.04
CA SER A 488 -15.20 -18.85 11.71
C SER A 488 -13.79 -19.06 11.14
N VAL A 489 -12.79 -19.39 11.96
CA VAL A 489 -11.42 -19.75 11.52
C VAL A 489 -11.11 -21.25 11.60
N GLY A 490 -12.12 -22.10 11.83
CA GLY A 490 -11.95 -23.56 11.89
C GLY A 490 -11.79 -24.16 13.29
N GLY A 491 -12.09 -23.38 14.34
CA GLY A 491 -12.09 -23.82 15.74
C GLY A 491 -10.81 -23.50 16.51
N ARG A 492 -10.88 -23.52 17.84
CA ARG A 492 -9.78 -23.12 18.73
C ARG A 492 -8.49 -23.91 18.51
N ILE A 493 -8.58 -25.23 18.34
CA ILE A 493 -7.41 -26.11 18.17
C ILE A 493 -6.67 -25.76 16.87
N LYS A 494 -7.37 -25.74 15.73
CA LYS A 494 -6.77 -25.38 14.44
C LYS A 494 -6.21 -23.96 14.44
N ALA A 495 -6.87 -23.05 15.14
CA ALA A 495 -6.40 -21.68 15.25
C ALA A 495 -5.10 -21.57 16.06
N ILE A 496 -4.95 -22.31 17.17
CA ILE A 496 -3.69 -22.38 17.92
C ILE A 496 -2.56 -22.96 17.05
N PHE A 497 -2.82 -24.06 16.33
CA PHE A 497 -1.83 -24.60 15.38
C PHE A 497 -1.46 -23.60 14.29
N SER A 498 -2.44 -22.85 13.77
CA SER A 498 -2.21 -21.81 12.77
C SER A 498 -1.36 -20.66 13.31
N VAL A 499 -1.58 -20.26 14.57
CA VAL A 499 -0.75 -19.24 15.24
C VAL A 499 0.68 -19.74 15.45
N ILE A 500 0.87 -20.98 15.93
CA ILE A 500 2.20 -21.54 16.12
C ILE A 500 2.94 -21.61 14.78
N PHE A 501 2.27 -22.12 13.75
CA PHE A 501 2.82 -22.18 12.40
C PHE A 501 3.15 -20.78 11.86
N GLU A 502 2.26 -19.81 12.05
CA GLU A 502 2.48 -18.41 11.68
C GLU A 502 3.73 -17.84 12.37
N VAL A 503 3.86 -18.02 13.68
CA VAL A 503 5.00 -17.50 14.44
C VAL A 503 6.31 -18.12 13.95
N ILE A 504 6.35 -19.43 13.73
CA ILE A 504 7.55 -20.12 13.22
C ILE A 504 7.91 -19.61 11.82
N LEU A 505 6.94 -19.59 10.90
CA LEU A 505 7.21 -19.20 9.52
C LEU A 505 7.58 -17.71 9.42
N SER A 506 6.89 -16.83 10.14
CA SER A 506 7.23 -15.41 10.24
C SER A 506 8.62 -15.18 10.85
N ALA A 507 9.01 -15.97 11.86
CA ALA A 507 10.36 -15.89 12.45
C ALA A 507 11.45 -16.30 11.46
N LEU A 508 11.19 -17.28 10.60
CA LEU A 508 12.12 -17.69 9.54
C LEU A 508 12.21 -16.66 8.40
N ILE A 509 11.11 -15.98 8.07
CA ILE A 509 11.07 -14.94 7.03
C ILE A 509 11.69 -13.62 7.51
N ALA A 510 11.56 -13.28 8.80
CA ALA A 510 11.99 -12.00 9.35
C ALA A 510 13.46 -11.64 9.06
N PRO A 511 14.47 -12.53 9.22
CA PRO A 511 15.85 -12.25 8.85
C PRO A 511 16.02 -11.96 7.35
N ILE A 512 15.30 -12.66 6.47
CA ILE A 512 15.34 -12.42 5.03
C ILE A 512 14.85 -11.00 4.73
N MET A 513 13.70 -10.62 5.29
CA MET A 513 13.14 -9.28 5.15
C MET A 513 14.05 -8.21 5.77
N MET A 514 14.69 -8.50 6.91
CA MET A 514 15.64 -7.58 7.54
C MET A 514 16.80 -7.22 6.60
N PHE A 515 17.41 -8.22 5.93
CA PHE A 515 18.46 -7.96 4.95
C PHE A 515 17.95 -7.24 3.69
N ILE A 516 16.75 -7.57 3.21
CA ILE A 516 16.10 -6.86 2.09
C ILE A 516 15.91 -5.38 2.44
N HIS A 517 15.38 -5.08 3.63
CA HIS A 517 15.21 -3.71 4.11
C HIS A 517 16.55 -2.98 4.27
N CYS A 518 17.57 -3.64 4.82
CA CYS A 518 18.91 -3.06 4.90
C CYS A 518 19.46 -2.70 3.52
N GLY A 519 19.35 -3.61 2.55
CA GLY A 519 19.74 -3.35 1.16
C GLY A 519 18.96 -2.21 0.51
N ALA A 520 17.65 -2.13 0.76
CA ALA A 520 16.79 -1.05 0.26
C ALA A 520 17.22 0.31 0.84
N VAL A 521 17.38 0.41 2.17
CA VAL A 521 17.81 1.63 2.86
C VAL A 521 19.17 2.08 2.34
N MET A 522 20.16 1.18 2.28
CA MET A 522 21.50 1.53 1.78
C MET A 522 21.48 1.97 0.31
N SER A 523 20.69 1.31 -0.53
CA SER A 523 20.50 1.68 -1.94
C SER A 523 19.94 3.11 -2.09
N ILE A 524 18.97 3.49 -1.26
CA ILE A 524 18.37 4.83 -1.26
C ILE A 524 19.37 5.89 -0.74
N LEU A 525 20.10 5.58 0.33
CA LEU A 525 21.14 6.48 0.86
C LEU A 525 22.28 6.70 -0.15
N MET A 526 22.58 5.70 -0.98
CA MET A 526 23.53 5.80 -2.11
C MET A 526 22.96 6.52 -3.34
N GLY A 527 21.71 7.00 -3.29
CA GLY A 527 21.11 7.79 -4.38
C GLY A 527 20.42 6.99 -5.48
N ARG A 528 20.13 5.69 -5.28
CA ARG A 528 19.43 4.86 -6.28
C ARG A 528 17.91 4.97 -6.15
N ASP A 529 17.27 5.36 -7.24
CA ASP A 529 15.81 5.41 -7.35
C ASP A 529 15.20 4.00 -7.53
N SER A 530 14.05 3.74 -6.93
CA SER A 530 13.32 2.47 -7.08
C SER A 530 12.69 2.30 -8.46
N GLY A 531 12.44 3.39 -9.18
CA GLY A 531 11.61 3.38 -10.38
C GLY A 531 10.16 2.96 -10.08
N TRP A 532 9.41 2.62 -11.13
CA TRP A 532 8.06 2.06 -11.04
C TRP A 532 7.97 0.83 -11.95
N SER A 533 7.59 -0.32 -11.38
CA SER A 533 7.33 -1.54 -12.13
C SER A 533 5.94 -2.07 -11.74
N PRO A 534 5.21 -2.70 -12.68
CA PRO A 534 3.90 -3.30 -12.37
C PRO A 534 4.04 -4.34 -11.25
N GLN A 535 3.04 -4.39 -10.37
CA GLN A 535 2.96 -5.46 -9.38
C GLN A 535 2.34 -6.70 -10.02
N ARG A 536 2.98 -7.86 -9.84
CA ARG A 536 2.39 -9.15 -10.22
C ARG A 536 1.38 -9.57 -9.14
N ARG A 537 0.18 -9.98 -9.54
CA ARG A 537 -0.93 -10.28 -8.62
C ARG A 537 -1.43 -11.74 -8.68
N ASP A 538 -1.22 -12.46 -9.77
CA ASP A 538 -1.87 -13.78 -9.95
C ASP A 538 -1.03 -15.00 -9.53
N ASP A 539 0.28 -15.03 -9.79
CA ASP A 539 1.14 -16.17 -9.45
C ASP A 539 2.47 -15.70 -8.85
N GLY A 540 2.73 -16.12 -7.60
CA GLY A 540 3.97 -15.81 -6.87
C GLY A 540 5.11 -16.79 -7.15
N SER A 541 4.89 -17.80 -8.00
CA SER A 541 5.91 -18.79 -8.33
C SER A 541 7.00 -18.21 -9.24
N MET A 542 8.24 -18.64 -8.99
CA MET A 542 9.41 -18.24 -9.78
C MET A 542 10.37 -19.40 -10.00
N PRO A 543 11.12 -19.40 -11.12
CA PRO A 543 12.17 -20.38 -11.35
C PRO A 543 13.22 -20.37 -10.24
N TRP A 544 13.66 -21.56 -9.80
CA TRP A 544 14.65 -21.72 -8.73
C TRP A 544 15.95 -20.95 -8.97
N MET A 545 16.41 -20.87 -10.22
CA MET A 545 17.61 -20.08 -10.57
C MET A 545 17.42 -18.59 -10.33
N THR A 546 16.22 -18.07 -10.55
CA THR A 546 15.90 -16.67 -10.23
C THR A 546 15.89 -16.44 -8.73
N LEU A 547 15.33 -17.38 -7.96
CA LEU A 547 15.34 -17.31 -6.49
C LEU A 547 16.76 -17.38 -5.93
N LEU A 548 17.61 -18.28 -6.45
CA LEU A 548 19.01 -18.36 -6.06
C LEU A 548 19.74 -17.03 -6.35
N TYR A 549 19.57 -16.48 -7.55
CA TYR A 549 20.18 -15.19 -7.90
C TYR A 549 19.75 -14.06 -6.96
N ARG A 550 18.48 -14.03 -6.57
CA ARG A 550 17.90 -13.02 -5.66
C ARG A 550 18.33 -13.21 -4.20
N HIS A 551 18.45 -14.46 -3.72
CA HIS A 551 18.74 -14.76 -2.31
C HIS A 551 20.19 -15.15 -1.99
N ARG A 552 21.08 -15.29 -2.98
CA ARG A 552 22.49 -15.70 -2.78
C ARG A 552 23.22 -14.89 -1.72
N TRP A 553 23.00 -13.58 -1.66
CA TRP A 553 23.65 -12.72 -0.67
C TRP A 553 23.08 -12.90 0.74
N HIS A 554 21.79 -13.23 0.87
CA HIS A 554 21.17 -13.56 2.15
C HIS A 554 21.75 -14.87 2.72
N MET A 555 21.87 -15.89 1.86
CA MET A 555 22.49 -17.17 2.24
C MET A 555 23.96 -17.01 2.61
N LEU A 556 24.74 -16.26 1.81
CA LEU A 556 26.15 -16.00 2.10
C LEU A 556 26.32 -15.26 3.42
N ALA A 557 25.52 -14.23 3.68
CA ALA A 557 25.53 -13.51 4.95
C ALA A 557 25.19 -14.44 6.13
N GLY A 558 24.20 -15.31 5.97
CA GLY A 558 23.87 -16.34 6.95
C GLY A 558 25.03 -17.30 7.21
N ILE A 559 25.75 -17.74 6.18
CA ILE A 559 26.94 -18.60 6.33
C ILE A 559 28.05 -17.85 7.09
N MET A 560 28.33 -16.60 6.74
CA MET A 560 29.34 -15.79 7.40
C MET A 560 29.02 -15.53 8.88
N LEU A 561 27.76 -15.18 9.19
CA LEU A 561 27.31 -14.99 10.58
C LEU A 561 27.35 -16.29 11.38
N GLY A 562 26.95 -17.41 10.78
CA GLY A 562 27.05 -18.73 11.40
C GLY A 562 28.50 -19.13 11.68
N TYR A 563 29.41 -18.87 10.75
CA TYR A 563 30.84 -19.09 10.94
C TYR A 563 31.40 -18.22 12.07
N ALA A 564 31.05 -16.93 12.10
CA ALA A 564 31.45 -16.04 13.20
C ALA A 564 30.92 -16.49 14.57
N ALA A 565 29.69 -17.02 14.62
CA ALA A 565 29.14 -17.58 15.85
C ALA A 565 29.89 -18.86 16.29
N ILE A 566 30.31 -19.71 15.35
CA ILE A 566 31.13 -20.90 15.64
C ILE A 566 32.50 -20.52 16.22
N LEU A 567 33.10 -19.44 15.73
CA LEU A 567 34.38 -18.95 16.25
C LEU A 567 34.29 -18.49 17.71
N ASP A 568 33.11 -18.09 18.17
CA ASP A 568 32.85 -17.76 19.57
C ASP A 568 32.49 -19.02 20.39
N SER A 569 31.34 -19.64 20.09
CA SER A 569 30.84 -20.80 20.81
C SER A 569 29.66 -21.49 20.09
N LEU A 570 29.51 -22.81 20.29
CA LEU A 570 28.33 -23.54 19.83
C LEU A 570 27.04 -23.07 20.50
N THR A 571 27.12 -22.51 21.72
CA THR A 571 25.99 -21.91 22.43
C THR A 571 25.48 -20.67 21.69
N LEU A 572 26.38 -19.79 21.23
CA LEU A 572 26.00 -18.62 20.45
C LEU A 572 25.40 -19.02 19.10
N LEU A 573 25.96 -20.03 18.43
CA LEU A 573 25.37 -20.59 17.21
C LEU A 573 23.95 -21.10 17.45
N ALA A 574 23.73 -21.87 18.53
CA ALA A 574 22.41 -22.37 18.89
C ALA A 574 21.42 -21.22 19.17
N TRP A 575 21.89 -20.17 19.83
CA TRP A 575 21.09 -18.97 20.11
C TRP A 575 20.70 -18.20 18.83
N MET A 576 21.64 -18.07 17.89
CA MET A 576 21.40 -17.41 16.60
C MET A 576 20.65 -18.31 15.60
N SER A 577 20.54 -19.61 15.87
CA SER A 577 20.02 -20.60 14.92
C SER A 577 18.65 -20.27 14.31
N PRO A 578 17.65 -19.71 15.04
CA PRO A 578 16.36 -19.39 14.42
C PRO A 578 16.50 -18.34 13.30
N ALA A 579 17.39 -17.37 13.48
CA ALA A 579 17.67 -16.35 12.47
C ALA A 579 18.52 -16.91 11.31
N LEU A 580 19.53 -17.73 11.62
CA LEU A 580 20.44 -18.31 10.63
C LEU A 580 19.74 -19.32 9.72
N ILE A 581 18.84 -20.16 10.27
CA ILE A 581 18.07 -21.14 9.49
C ILE A 581 17.24 -20.42 8.41
N GLY A 582 16.59 -19.30 8.75
CA GLY A 582 15.87 -18.48 7.78
C GLY A 582 16.74 -18.00 6.62
N LEU A 583 17.97 -17.59 6.91
CA LEU A 583 18.93 -17.12 5.89
C LEU A 583 19.51 -18.27 5.06
N TRP A 584 19.92 -19.37 5.67
CA TRP A 584 20.47 -20.54 4.96
C TRP A 584 19.44 -21.17 4.03
N PHE A 585 18.18 -21.23 4.46
CA PHE A 585 17.07 -21.79 3.69
C PHE A 585 16.25 -20.72 2.95
N ALA A 586 16.81 -19.53 2.71
CA ALA A 586 16.06 -18.43 2.09
C ALA A 586 15.45 -18.79 0.73
N VAL A 587 16.17 -19.55 -0.10
CA VAL A 587 15.68 -20.02 -1.42
C VAL A 587 14.49 -20.99 -1.28
N PRO A 588 14.61 -22.13 -0.56
CA PRO A 588 13.48 -23.05 -0.41
C PRO A 588 12.31 -22.42 0.36
N ILE A 589 12.57 -21.59 1.37
CA ILE A 589 11.52 -20.83 2.08
C ILE A 589 10.77 -19.94 1.08
N SER A 590 11.48 -19.16 0.25
CA SER A 590 10.83 -18.30 -0.75
C SER A 590 10.07 -19.11 -1.80
N ALA A 591 10.59 -20.27 -2.23
CA ALA A 591 9.93 -21.14 -3.19
C ALA A 591 8.64 -21.75 -2.63
N TRP A 592 8.69 -22.25 -1.39
CA TRP A 592 7.54 -22.89 -0.75
C TRP A 592 6.46 -21.87 -0.39
N THR A 593 6.86 -20.72 0.15
CA THR A 593 5.93 -19.67 0.54
C THR A 593 5.26 -19.02 -0.67
N GLY A 594 5.94 -18.89 -1.81
CA GLY A 594 5.37 -18.41 -3.07
C GLY A 594 4.52 -19.43 -3.85
N SER A 595 4.40 -20.68 -3.38
CA SER A 595 3.70 -21.74 -4.12
C SER A 595 2.19 -21.75 -3.86
N VAL A 596 1.40 -21.65 -4.94
CA VAL A 596 -0.07 -21.82 -4.90
C VAL A 596 -0.44 -23.24 -4.48
N LYS A 597 0.25 -24.27 -5.00
CA LYS A 597 -0.03 -25.68 -4.66
C LYS A 597 0.08 -25.95 -3.17
N ILE A 598 1.11 -25.40 -2.51
CA ILE A 598 1.28 -25.53 -1.06
C ILE A 598 0.20 -24.73 -0.32
N GLY A 599 -0.11 -23.52 -0.80
CA GLY A 599 -1.21 -22.71 -0.28
C GLY A 599 -2.54 -23.47 -0.28
N GLU A 600 -2.87 -24.18 -1.37
CA GLU A 600 -4.07 -25.02 -1.47
C GLU A 600 -4.09 -26.19 -0.47
N VAL A 601 -2.94 -26.83 -0.22
CA VAL A 601 -2.86 -27.91 0.79
C VAL A 601 -3.22 -27.36 2.17
N PHE A 602 -2.67 -26.20 2.54
CA PHE A 602 -3.00 -25.53 3.80
C PHE A 602 -4.46 -25.08 3.85
N LYS A 603 -5.02 -24.62 2.72
CA LYS A 603 -6.45 -24.31 2.55
C LYS A 603 -7.33 -25.50 2.88
N ARG A 604 -7.06 -26.64 2.26
CA ARG A 604 -7.82 -27.88 2.45
C ARG A 604 -7.69 -28.40 3.88
N ALA A 605 -6.52 -28.27 4.51
CA ALA A 605 -6.32 -28.63 5.91
C ALA A 605 -7.07 -27.69 6.89
N GLY A 606 -7.42 -26.48 6.45
CA GLY A 606 -7.98 -25.43 7.29
C GLY A 606 -6.95 -24.83 8.25
N ILE A 607 -5.67 -24.82 7.85
CA ILE A 607 -4.57 -24.16 8.57
C ILE A 607 -4.36 -22.78 7.96
N LEU A 608 -4.11 -21.77 8.81
CA LEU A 608 -4.11 -20.35 8.43
C LEU A 608 -5.45 -19.90 7.82
N ALA A 609 -6.56 -20.53 8.22
CA ALA A 609 -7.88 -20.17 7.72
C ALA A 609 -8.36 -18.85 8.33
N THR A 610 -9.05 -18.04 7.53
CA THR A 610 -9.67 -16.78 7.96
C THR A 610 -11.19 -16.85 7.74
N PRO A 611 -11.98 -15.98 8.40
CA PRO A 611 -13.41 -15.90 8.14
C PRO A 611 -13.70 -15.59 6.67
N GLU A 612 -12.93 -14.68 6.07
CA GLU A 612 -13.10 -14.24 4.69
C GLU A 612 -12.81 -15.36 3.67
N GLU A 613 -12.03 -16.37 4.06
CA GLU A 613 -11.81 -17.57 3.24
C GLU A 613 -12.91 -18.62 3.42
N ARG A 614 -13.40 -18.81 4.64
CA ARG A 614 -14.36 -19.89 4.97
C ARG A 614 -15.80 -19.49 4.69
N ASN A 615 -16.12 -18.22 4.90
CA ASN A 615 -17.40 -17.61 4.57
C ASN A 615 -17.12 -16.30 3.82
N PRO A 616 -16.71 -16.37 2.54
CA PRO A 616 -16.42 -15.19 1.75
C PRO A 616 -17.63 -14.26 1.70
N ALA A 617 -17.39 -12.95 1.79
CA ALA A 617 -18.44 -11.96 1.64
C ALA A 617 -19.12 -12.12 0.26
N VAL A 618 -20.43 -11.89 0.21
CA VAL A 618 -21.22 -12.04 -1.02
C VAL A 618 -20.62 -11.22 -2.16
N ILE A 619 -20.15 -10.01 -1.86
CA ILE A 619 -19.52 -9.15 -2.86
C ILE A 619 -18.25 -9.75 -3.46
N CYS A 620 -17.45 -10.49 -2.68
CA CYS A 620 -16.26 -11.17 -3.19
C CYS A 620 -16.62 -12.29 -4.16
N LEU A 621 -17.69 -13.05 -3.86
CA LEU A 621 -18.18 -14.12 -4.73
C LEU A 621 -18.75 -13.55 -6.04
N GLN A 622 -19.55 -12.49 -5.94
CA GLN A 622 -20.11 -11.79 -7.11
C GLN A 622 -19.01 -11.18 -7.98
N ALA A 623 -17.99 -10.56 -7.38
CA ALA A 623 -16.85 -10.01 -8.13
C ALA A 623 -16.06 -11.10 -8.86
N GLN A 624 -15.89 -12.28 -8.24
CA GLN A 624 -15.22 -13.41 -8.89
C GLN A 624 -16.04 -14.00 -10.05
N GLU A 625 -17.37 -14.10 -9.91
CA GLU A 625 -18.27 -14.54 -10.98
C GLU A 625 -18.27 -13.53 -12.14
N ALA A 626 -18.40 -12.24 -11.83
CA ALA A 626 -18.34 -11.17 -12.81
C ALA A 626 -16.97 -11.14 -13.53
N ARG A 627 -15.86 -11.41 -12.82
CA ARG A 627 -14.54 -11.51 -13.45
C ARG A 627 -14.50 -12.58 -14.53
N THR A 628 -15.10 -13.74 -14.30
CA THR A 628 -15.19 -14.80 -15.32
C THR A 628 -16.01 -14.35 -16.54
N ALA A 629 -17.09 -13.60 -16.36
CA ALA A 629 -17.85 -13.03 -17.47
C ALA A 629 -17.01 -12.00 -18.27
N TYR A 630 -16.34 -11.08 -17.57
CA TYR A 630 -15.46 -10.09 -18.21
C TYR A 630 -14.30 -10.72 -18.97
N GLN A 631 -13.73 -11.82 -18.49
CA GLN A 631 -12.73 -12.60 -19.23
C GLN A 631 -13.27 -13.10 -20.58
N GLY A 632 -14.55 -13.46 -20.64
CA GLY A 632 -15.21 -13.80 -21.90
C GLY A 632 -15.40 -12.58 -22.81
N PHE A 633 -15.90 -11.47 -22.26
CA PHE A 633 -16.15 -10.25 -23.04
C PHE A 633 -14.90 -9.62 -23.64
N ILE A 634 -13.74 -9.81 -23.01
CA ILE A 634 -12.47 -9.25 -23.47
C ILE A 634 -11.49 -10.30 -24.00
N ALA A 635 -11.96 -11.53 -24.26
CA ALA A 635 -11.15 -12.62 -24.79
C ALA A 635 -10.54 -12.29 -26.17
N GLU A 636 -11.28 -11.52 -26.97
CA GLU A 636 -10.85 -11.00 -28.26
C GLU A 636 -10.59 -9.48 -28.12
N PRO A 637 -9.35 -9.07 -27.79
CA PRO A 637 -9.01 -7.67 -27.61
C PRO A 637 -9.14 -6.90 -28.92
N TRP A 638 -9.65 -5.68 -28.84
CA TRP A 638 -9.45 -4.72 -29.90
C TRP A 638 -7.97 -4.46 -30.14
N THR A 639 -7.62 -4.31 -31.41
CA THR A 639 -6.28 -3.96 -31.85
C THR A 639 -6.28 -2.59 -32.52
N LEU A 640 -5.12 -1.93 -32.52
CA LEU A 640 -4.97 -0.67 -33.25
C LEU A 640 -5.20 -0.86 -34.77
N GLU A 641 -4.90 -2.03 -35.32
CA GLU A 641 -5.20 -2.33 -36.72
C GLU A 641 -6.71 -2.37 -36.99
N GLN A 642 -7.48 -3.07 -36.15
CA GLN A 642 -8.95 -3.10 -36.25
C GLN A 642 -9.54 -1.69 -36.11
N LEU A 643 -9.02 -0.91 -35.15
CA LEU A 643 -9.44 0.47 -34.93
C LEU A 643 -9.26 1.36 -36.17
N LEU A 644 -8.16 1.20 -36.91
CA LEU A 644 -7.90 1.98 -38.12
C LEU A 644 -8.81 1.57 -39.30
N LYS A 645 -9.21 0.30 -39.36
CA LYS A 645 -10.08 -0.24 -40.43
C LYS A 645 -11.56 0.02 -40.21
N ASP A 646 -12.01 0.04 -38.96
CA ASP A 646 -13.42 0.20 -38.58
C ASP A 646 -13.73 1.65 -38.17
N PRO A 647 -14.48 2.43 -38.98
CA PRO A 647 -14.85 3.79 -38.64
C PRO A 647 -15.70 3.89 -37.37
N THR A 648 -16.57 2.92 -37.11
CA THR A 648 -17.46 2.91 -35.94
C THR A 648 -16.64 2.71 -34.67
N LEU A 649 -15.73 1.74 -34.68
CA LEU A 649 -14.82 1.50 -33.56
C LEU A 649 -13.92 2.72 -33.30
N MET A 650 -13.47 3.40 -34.36
CA MET A 650 -12.73 4.66 -34.24
C MET A 650 -13.55 5.74 -33.52
N GLU A 651 -14.82 5.95 -33.88
CA GLU A 651 -15.66 6.95 -33.19
C GLU A 651 -15.86 6.60 -31.71
N LEU A 652 -16.06 5.31 -31.39
CA LEU A 652 -16.18 4.84 -30.01
C LEU A 652 -14.91 5.15 -29.20
N HIS A 653 -13.75 4.80 -29.74
CA HIS A 653 -12.46 5.13 -29.15
C HIS A 653 -12.32 6.63 -28.92
N LEU A 654 -12.57 7.45 -29.95
CA LEU A 654 -12.44 8.90 -29.87
C LEU A 654 -13.40 9.54 -28.85
N ALA A 655 -14.57 8.94 -28.61
CA ALA A 655 -15.50 9.35 -27.56
C ALA A 655 -14.98 9.06 -26.13
N MET A 656 -14.02 8.13 -26.01
CA MET A 656 -13.35 7.75 -24.76
C MET A 656 -12.00 8.43 -24.54
N VAL A 657 -11.35 8.92 -25.60
CA VAL A 657 -10.08 9.65 -25.49
C VAL A 657 -10.25 10.95 -24.70
N ASP A 658 -9.32 11.19 -23.77
CA ASP A 658 -9.32 12.41 -22.97
C ASP A 658 -9.15 13.65 -23.86
N LYS A 659 -9.91 14.71 -23.56
CA LYS A 659 -9.93 15.92 -24.38
C LYS A 659 -8.55 16.60 -24.37
N GLN A 660 -8.06 16.93 -25.56
CA GLN A 660 -6.80 17.68 -25.67
C GLN A 660 -7.02 19.15 -25.28
N PRO A 661 -6.22 19.70 -24.35
CA PRO A 661 -6.23 21.14 -24.14
C PRO A 661 -5.76 21.84 -25.42
N LEU A 662 -6.43 22.92 -25.80
CA LEU A 662 -6.02 23.78 -26.90
C LEU A 662 -4.59 24.26 -26.66
N ARG A 663 -3.69 23.84 -27.53
CA ARG A 663 -2.28 24.21 -27.45
C ARG A 663 -2.10 25.65 -27.94
N ALA A 664 -1.55 26.51 -27.09
CA ALA A 664 -1.17 27.85 -27.51
C ALA A 664 0.05 27.82 -28.44
N ALA A 665 0.04 28.63 -29.49
CA ALA A 665 1.16 28.78 -30.41
C ALA A 665 2.43 29.22 -29.66
N GLY A 666 3.58 28.64 -30.01
CA GLY A 666 4.88 28.94 -29.37
C GLY A 666 5.15 28.20 -28.06
N THR A 667 4.22 27.37 -27.57
CA THR A 667 4.50 26.48 -26.43
C THR A 667 5.52 25.39 -26.81
N PRO A 668 6.37 24.91 -25.88
CA PRO A 668 7.36 23.88 -26.17
C PRO A 668 6.72 22.61 -26.76
N ILE A 669 7.30 22.06 -27.84
CA ILE A 669 6.89 20.75 -28.40
C ILE A 669 7.68 19.67 -27.65
N GLU A 670 7.00 18.62 -27.20
CA GLU A 670 7.69 17.44 -26.68
C GLU A 670 8.39 16.69 -27.81
N ALA A 671 9.66 16.35 -27.64
CA ALA A 671 10.47 15.71 -28.67
C ALA A 671 9.81 14.44 -29.22
N MET A 672 9.23 13.61 -28.34
CA MET A 672 8.54 12.38 -28.74
C MET A 672 7.30 12.65 -29.59
N GLU A 673 6.51 13.67 -29.25
CA GLU A 673 5.33 14.06 -30.03
C GLU A 673 5.73 14.57 -31.43
N ALA A 674 6.81 15.34 -31.52
CA ALA A 674 7.35 15.78 -32.81
C ALA A 674 7.83 14.60 -33.68
N ILE A 675 8.59 13.67 -33.09
CA ILE A 675 9.07 12.45 -33.78
C ILE A 675 7.89 11.62 -34.27
N LEU A 676 6.87 11.43 -33.43
CA LEU A 676 5.65 10.71 -33.80
C LEU A 676 4.92 11.37 -34.96
N HIS A 677 4.79 12.71 -34.97
CA HIS A 677 4.20 13.42 -36.09
C HIS A 677 4.96 13.16 -37.39
N VAL A 678 6.29 13.17 -37.37
CA VAL A 678 7.12 12.88 -38.56
C VAL A 678 6.93 11.43 -39.00
N LYS A 679 7.01 10.46 -38.08
CA LYS A 679 6.80 9.03 -38.39
C LYS A 679 5.43 8.76 -39.03
N VAL A 680 4.37 9.41 -38.52
CA VAL A 680 3.01 9.27 -39.05
C VAL A 680 2.90 9.90 -40.45
N LEU A 681 3.60 11.01 -40.72
CA LEU A 681 3.62 11.66 -42.03
C LEU A 681 4.44 10.88 -43.08
N GLU A 682 5.53 10.22 -42.67
CA GLU A 682 6.38 9.41 -43.56
C GLU A 682 5.79 8.03 -43.87
N ALA A 683 4.82 7.57 -43.07
CA ALA A 683 4.17 6.29 -43.30
C ALA A 683 3.38 6.30 -44.62
N ARG A 684 3.59 5.27 -45.44
CA ARG A 684 2.94 5.14 -46.75
C ARG A 684 1.58 4.44 -46.68
N CYS A 685 1.43 3.55 -45.71
CA CYS A 685 0.23 2.78 -45.44
C CYS A 685 0.10 2.50 -43.94
N GLN A 686 -1.09 2.07 -43.50
CA GLN A 686 -1.36 1.74 -42.10
C GLN A 686 -0.38 0.67 -41.57
N GLN A 687 -0.14 -0.40 -42.34
CA GLN A 687 0.78 -1.47 -41.94
C GLN A 687 2.22 -0.96 -41.71
N SER A 688 2.71 -0.08 -42.60
CA SER A 688 4.04 0.53 -42.45
C SER A 688 4.12 1.44 -41.23
N ALA A 689 3.05 2.19 -40.94
CA ALA A 689 2.99 3.05 -39.76
C ALA A 689 3.12 2.22 -38.48
N LEU A 690 2.32 1.15 -38.37
CA LEU A 690 2.33 0.26 -37.19
C LEU A 690 3.69 -0.42 -36.99
N ALA A 691 4.37 -0.79 -38.08
CA ALA A 691 5.72 -1.38 -38.01
C ALA A 691 6.81 -0.39 -37.54
N LEU A 692 6.61 0.92 -37.74
CA LEU A 692 7.56 1.98 -37.34
C LEU A 692 7.43 2.41 -35.87
N LEU A 693 6.29 2.10 -35.24
CA LEU A 693 5.97 2.53 -33.89
C LEU A 693 6.39 1.47 -32.87
N ASN A 694 7.15 1.89 -31.86
CA ASN A 694 7.35 1.06 -30.67
C ASN A 694 6.11 1.13 -29.74
N ARG A 695 6.06 0.29 -28.70
CA ARG A 695 4.91 0.24 -27.78
C ARG A 695 4.58 1.57 -27.09
N GLN A 696 5.60 2.35 -26.70
CA GLN A 696 5.38 3.65 -26.05
C GLN A 696 4.80 4.66 -27.05
N GLU A 697 5.30 4.63 -28.28
CA GLU A 697 4.82 5.44 -29.40
C GLU A 697 3.37 5.09 -29.77
N MET A 698 3.02 3.80 -29.83
CA MET A 698 1.64 3.33 -30.06
C MET A 698 0.69 3.84 -28.97
N ALA A 699 1.08 3.77 -27.68
CA ALA A 699 0.27 4.27 -26.58
C ALA A 699 0.02 5.79 -26.69
N MET A 700 1.02 6.57 -27.14
CA MET A 700 0.85 8.01 -27.36
C MET A 700 -0.05 8.33 -28.56
N VAL A 701 0.05 7.57 -29.64
CA VAL A 701 -0.83 7.69 -30.82
C VAL A 701 -2.27 7.40 -30.41
N LEU A 702 -2.52 6.32 -29.67
CA LEU A 702 -3.83 5.97 -29.11
C LEU A 702 -4.42 7.05 -28.20
N ALA A 703 -3.61 7.95 -27.65
CA ALA A 703 -4.08 9.06 -26.82
C ALA A 703 -4.18 10.39 -27.60
N ASN A 704 -4.02 10.36 -28.93
CA ASN A 704 -4.00 11.54 -29.79
C ASN A 704 -4.99 11.43 -30.96
N PRO A 705 -6.19 12.04 -30.83
CA PRO A 705 -7.23 12.00 -31.87
C PRO A 705 -6.74 12.44 -33.25
N GLN A 706 -5.90 13.48 -33.32
CA GLN A 706 -5.42 14.00 -34.59
C GLN A 706 -4.47 13.02 -35.29
N MET A 707 -3.59 12.37 -34.53
CA MET A 707 -2.67 11.36 -35.09
C MET A 707 -3.42 10.14 -35.59
N LEU A 708 -4.39 9.64 -34.83
CA LEU A 708 -5.23 8.51 -35.22
C LEU A 708 -6.01 8.79 -36.52
N ARG A 709 -6.61 9.99 -36.64
CA ARG A 709 -7.30 10.40 -37.86
C ARG A 709 -6.38 10.51 -39.06
N ASN A 710 -5.14 10.94 -38.86
CA ASN A 710 -4.15 10.98 -39.95
C ASN A 710 -3.76 9.57 -40.39
N LEU A 711 -3.58 8.64 -39.44
CA LEU A 711 -3.30 7.24 -39.75
C LEU A 711 -4.48 6.54 -40.46
N GLN A 712 -5.71 6.81 -40.03
CA GLN A 712 -6.92 6.23 -40.63
C GLN A 712 -7.09 6.60 -42.11
N LYS A 713 -6.55 7.75 -42.54
CA LYS A 713 -6.59 8.20 -43.94
C LYS A 713 -5.59 7.49 -44.85
N LEU A 714 -4.58 6.82 -44.29
CA LEU A 714 -3.61 6.08 -45.09
C LEU A 714 -4.24 4.81 -45.66
N PRO A 715 -3.82 4.35 -46.85
CA PRO A 715 -4.26 3.07 -47.38
C PRO A 715 -3.82 1.93 -46.44
N GLU A 716 -4.57 0.83 -46.41
CA GLU A 716 -4.29 -0.29 -45.49
C GLU A 716 -2.91 -0.92 -45.77
N GLN A 717 -2.65 -1.22 -47.04
CA GLN A 717 -1.41 -1.81 -47.53
C GLN A 717 -0.78 -0.92 -48.59
N PHE A 718 0.55 -1.06 -48.74
CA PHE A 718 1.27 -0.38 -49.79
C PHE A 718 1.09 -1.17 -51.08
N ILE A 719 0.41 -0.58 -52.07
CA ILE A 719 0.25 -1.14 -53.41
C ILE A 719 1.24 -0.39 -54.32
N GLU A 720 2.21 -1.09 -54.91
CA GLU A 720 3.23 -0.48 -55.78
C GLU A 720 2.64 0.17 -57.06
N GLU A 721 1.42 -0.21 -57.45
CA GLU A 721 0.76 0.26 -58.68
C GLU A 721 0.27 1.73 -58.62
N ASP A 722 0.25 2.37 -57.45
CA ASP A 722 -0.14 3.79 -57.28
C ASP A 722 1.02 4.78 -57.49
N LEU A 723 2.18 4.32 -57.97
CA LEU A 723 3.19 5.20 -58.56
C LEU A 723 2.70 5.73 -59.91
N VAL A 724 1.76 6.68 -59.89
CA VAL A 724 1.67 7.64 -60.99
C VAL A 724 2.96 8.46 -60.92
N SER A 725 3.96 8.05 -61.70
CA SER A 725 5.13 8.86 -62.01
C SER A 725 4.62 10.19 -62.58
N PHE A 726 4.63 11.25 -61.78
CA PHE A 726 4.75 12.59 -62.32
C PHE A 726 6.23 12.82 -62.59
N CYS A 727 6.69 12.20 -63.68
CA CYS A 727 7.79 12.59 -64.56
C CYS A 727 7.80 11.62 -65.74
#